data_AF-A0A0K0F1T0-F1
#
_entry.id   AF-A0A0K0F1T0-F1
#
_cell.length_a   1.000
_cell.length_b   1.000
_cell.length_c   1.000
_cell.angle_alpha   90.00
_cell.angle_beta   90.00
_cell.angle_gamma   90.00
#
_symmetry.space_group_name_H-M   'P 1'
#
loop_
_entity.id
_entity.type
_entity.pdbx_description
1 polymer ?
#
loop_
_entity_poly.entity_id
_entity_poly.type
_entity_poly.pdbx_seq_one_letter_code
_entity_poly.pdbx_strand_id
1 'polypeptide(L)'
;MNFTNMLGHVHVVLRDLLNIRATKKIWKIIQEKLKFNDDFFIFNKVYPDEETYKFIDTAAEELGMTHNEIMETLGEHFMEYVYTNGWKELLKSIAYDVFGFLNAVTSLHMFIDSLAFQNKVKGPSFYCEPNKDGTLKMHYYSVRPNLEYLVKGIVCKASVLLYDIPLHVQLTDKSSDKNLNHCIFNIQPLERNKKLQILNNVPTRNILQEPLLTLKDFVEIFPTHICFNRNMFIEHCGVFLSQQLNLSPSSPTRINDIFQIVTPLNTGLTFKGIISHMNTTFIVQVKKPFLRHMGNTKNGMSNTQPKPQQQHIFLKGQMILVGGGEYILFANSIHLDTVKSLLTSQIYLSDYPLFDTQRNVILLNQSRVCQQILNTKLEQTVNNLKKIATELEDLKTKTNTILYDTIPCQIADALKDKRPVEAKEFAEATCLLCDVPYFNIINNICSPKEVIGLMTDIFNTYESLVLLYDCHKIVSFMDTYFIASGVPNENPNHASNIMNLALGLLWQVKQFTVPIINLPILLRIAINTGPVVAGIIGSRKVRYCILGNTVNITKALLSHCEPGKIVVSNAARLSVMRNNGNEFSLQIKGYVQTCPKNATCVYYLEKNLNKSIYDIINSEEEANTPENFHNGYSRLNSITDIDAWELMNLNTKKQESVIDALKHHYILSNSFTSSTFKKIRKFKKAWNERAKNNDSKDSGTFTSSSTDLNNSIDESKVCNIM
;
A
#
# COMPACT_ATOMS: atom_id res chain seq x y z
N MET A 1 7.73 -29.21 -38.07
CA MET A 1 8.70 -28.33 -37.39
C MET A 1 9.97 -29.14 -37.18
N ASN A 2 11.02 -28.85 -37.95
CA ASN A 2 12.35 -29.43 -37.77
C ASN A 2 12.98 -28.73 -36.56
N PHE A 3 12.91 -29.35 -35.39
CA PHE A 3 13.55 -28.81 -34.18
C PHE A 3 15.04 -29.19 -34.23
N THR A 4 15.87 -28.25 -34.70
CA THR A 4 17.32 -28.44 -34.99
C THR A 4 18.18 -27.44 -34.23
N ASN A 5 17.93 -27.24 -32.94
CA ASN A 5 18.70 -26.28 -32.13
C ASN A 5 19.19 -26.92 -30.82
N MET A 6 20.47 -26.78 -30.49
CA MET A 6 21.14 -27.30 -29.28
C MET A 6 21.25 -26.20 -28.22
N LEU A 7 21.23 -26.59 -26.94
CA LEU A 7 21.30 -25.62 -25.85
C LEU A 7 22.72 -25.06 -25.67
N GLY A 8 22.82 -23.77 -25.35
CA GLY A 8 24.08 -23.06 -25.09
C GLY A 8 24.90 -23.66 -23.95
N HIS A 9 24.28 -24.44 -23.07
CA HIS A 9 24.98 -25.23 -22.06
C HIS A 9 26.07 -26.14 -22.67
N VAL A 10 25.81 -26.79 -23.81
CA VAL A 10 26.83 -27.64 -24.47
C VAL A 10 28.02 -26.80 -24.94
N HIS A 11 27.79 -25.57 -25.39
CA HIS A 11 28.84 -24.65 -25.83
C HIS A 11 29.68 -24.15 -24.64
N VAL A 12 29.06 -23.90 -23.49
CA VAL A 12 29.76 -23.53 -22.25
C VAL A 12 30.66 -24.67 -21.76
N VAL A 13 30.17 -25.92 -21.80
CA VAL A 13 30.95 -27.10 -21.44
C VAL A 13 32.10 -27.31 -22.42
N LEU A 14 31.87 -27.13 -23.72
CA LEU A 14 32.91 -27.25 -24.74
C LEU A 14 33.98 -26.17 -24.58
N ARG A 15 33.61 -24.93 -24.25
CA ARG A 15 34.56 -23.87 -23.87
C ARG A 15 35.39 -24.27 -22.65
N ASP A 16 34.76 -24.83 -21.63
CA ASP A 16 35.43 -25.25 -20.42
C ASP A 16 36.43 -26.40 -20.68
N LEU A 17 36.03 -27.40 -21.47
CA LEU A 17 36.92 -28.45 -21.97
C LEU A 17 38.13 -27.86 -22.70
N LEU A 18 37.91 -26.90 -23.59
CA LEU A 18 38.96 -26.24 -24.36
C LEU A 18 39.86 -25.37 -23.48
N ASN A 19 39.36 -24.75 -22.42
CA ASN A 19 40.22 -24.03 -21.47
C ASN A 19 41.17 -24.97 -20.71
N ILE A 20 40.75 -26.21 -20.47
CA ILE A 20 41.57 -27.22 -19.76
C ILE A 20 42.59 -27.87 -20.71
N ARG A 21 42.20 -28.18 -21.95
CA ARG A 21 43.03 -28.93 -22.90
C ARG A 21 43.77 -28.08 -23.94
N ALA A 22 43.21 -26.95 -24.34
CA ALA A 22 43.79 -26.11 -25.38
C ALA A 22 44.63 -24.97 -24.77
N THR A 23 45.74 -24.66 -25.43
CA THR A 23 46.54 -23.48 -25.05
C THR A 23 45.84 -22.19 -25.51
N LYS A 24 46.15 -21.05 -24.88
CA LYS A 24 45.61 -19.73 -25.28
C LYS A 24 45.80 -19.39 -26.77
N LYS A 25 46.81 -19.98 -27.43
CA LYS A 25 47.06 -19.83 -28.87
C LYS A 25 46.03 -20.58 -29.71
N ILE A 26 45.77 -21.84 -29.39
CA ILE A 26 44.78 -22.69 -30.06
C ILE A 26 43.38 -22.09 -29.90
N TRP A 27 43.05 -21.58 -28.71
CA TRP A 27 41.77 -20.91 -28.47
C TRP A 27 41.54 -19.70 -29.38
N LYS A 28 42.56 -18.85 -29.59
CA LYS A 28 42.47 -17.71 -30.52
C LYS A 28 42.27 -18.14 -31.97
N ILE A 29 42.94 -19.20 -32.41
CA ILE A 29 42.78 -19.74 -33.77
C ILE A 29 41.35 -20.23 -33.99
N ILE A 30 40.78 -20.93 -33.00
CA ILE A 30 39.39 -21.39 -33.03
C ILE A 30 38.42 -20.19 -33.08
N GLN A 31 38.67 -19.14 -32.28
CA GLN A 31 37.87 -17.91 -32.29
C GLN A 31 37.91 -17.20 -33.65
N GLU A 32 39.08 -17.11 -34.29
CA GLU A 32 39.26 -16.48 -35.60
C GLU A 32 38.59 -17.27 -36.73
N LYS A 33 38.71 -18.61 -36.71
CA LYS A 33 38.08 -19.49 -37.71
C LYS A 33 36.55 -19.46 -37.65
N LEU A 34 35.98 -19.42 -36.45
CA LEU A 34 34.53 -19.49 -36.24
C LEU A 34 33.85 -18.11 -36.16
N LYS A 35 34.62 -17.02 -36.11
CA LYS A 35 34.13 -15.62 -36.04
C LYS A 35 33.12 -15.40 -34.90
N PHE A 36 33.44 -15.88 -33.70
CA PHE A 36 32.55 -15.71 -32.54
C PHE A 36 32.68 -14.33 -31.90
N ASN A 37 31.55 -13.73 -31.53
CA ASN A 37 31.48 -12.63 -30.56
C ASN A 37 31.39 -13.20 -29.13
N ASP A 38 31.69 -12.40 -28.10
CA ASP A 38 31.60 -12.81 -26.68
C ASP A 38 30.19 -13.34 -26.26
N ASP A 39 29.14 -13.00 -27.03
CA ASP A 39 27.76 -13.46 -26.87
C ASP A 39 27.49 -14.92 -27.29
N PHE A 40 28.51 -15.66 -27.74
CA PHE A 40 28.36 -17.04 -28.23
C PHE A 40 28.25 -18.09 -27.10
N PHE A 41 28.52 -17.74 -25.84
CA PHE A 41 28.53 -18.68 -24.71
C PHE A 41 27.44 -18.40 -23.66
N ILE A 42 26.22 -18.10 -24.10
CA ILE A 42 25.10 -17.84 -23.20
C ILE A 42 24.41 -19.16 -22.85
N PHE A 43 24.45 -19.54 -21.59
CA PHE A 43 23.90 -20.81 -21.07
C PHE A 43 22.44 -21.08 -21.48
N ASN A 44 21.57 -20.06 -21.42
CA ASN A 44 20.13 -20.17 -21.69
C ASN A 44 19.72 -19.90 -23.16
N LYS A 45 20.67 -19.65 -24.06
CA LYS A 45 20.39 -19.41 -25.48
C LYS A 45 20.40 -20.74 -26.25
N VAL A 46 19.55 -20.88 -27.27
CA VAL A 46 19.54 -22.06 -28.13
C VAL A 46 20.22 -21.69 -29.46
N TYR A 47 21.15 -22.53 -29.91
CA TYR A 47 21.97 -22.34 -31.11
C TYR A 47 21.59 -23.40 -32.16
N PRO A 48 21.68 -23.12 -33.47
CA PRO A 48 21.47 -24.12 -34.51
C PRO A 48 22.44 -25.30 -34.36
N ASP A 49 21.95 -26.54 -34.56
CA ASP A 49 22.78 -27.75 -34.43
C ASP A 49 24.01 -27.71 -35.37
N GLU A 50 23.89 -27.10 -36.55
CA GLU A 50 24.99 -26.93 -37.51
C GLU A 50 26.16 -26.11 -36.95
N GLU A 51 25.88 -25.08 -36.14
CA GLU A 51 26.92 -24.26 -35.53
C GLU A 51 27.69 -25.07 -34.47
N THR A 52 26.98 -25.90 -33.71
CA THR A 52 27.60 -26.75 -32.70
C THR A 52 28.47 -27.82 -33.34
N TYR A 53 28.02 -28.48 -34.41
CA TYR A 53 28.84 -29.45 -35.12
C TYR A 53 30.08 -28.80 -35.74
N LYS A 54 29.93 -27.65 -36.42
CA LYS A 54 31.07 -26.90 -36.96
C LYS A 54 32.08 -26.52 -35.87
N PHE A 55 31.60 -26.13 -34.69
CA PHE A 55 32.47 -25.80 -33.56
C PHE A 55 33.25 -27.04 -33.07
N ILE A 56 32.59 -28.18 -32.93
CA ILE A 56 33.23 -29.43 -32.51
C ILE A 56 34.23 -29.92 -33.55
N ASP A 57 33.88 -29.86 -34.85
CA ASP A 57 34.78 -30.26 -35.94
C ASP A 57 36.04 -29.39 -35.99
N THR A 58 35.87 -28.07 -35.89
CA THR A 58 37.01 -27.13 -35.85
C THR A 58 37.89 -27.38 -34.62
N ALA A 59 37.28 -27.66 -33.47
CA ALA A 59 38.02 -28.01 -32.26
C ALA A 59 38.78 -29.34 -32.39
N ALA A 60 38.21 -30.32 -33.10
CA ALA A 60 38.85 -31.62 -33.36
C ALA A 60 40.11 -31.47 -34.23
N GLU A 61 40.00 -30.71 -35.32
CA GLU A 61 41.11 -30.43 -36.24
C GLU A 61 42.30 -29.78 -35.53
N GLU A 62 42.03 -28.77 -34.69
CA GLU A 62 43.08 -28.02 -33.99
C GLU A 62 43.71 -28.79 -32.82
N LEU A 63 42.98 -29.73 -32.21
CA LEU A 63 43.49 -30.60 -31.16
C LEU A 63 44.16 -31.87 -31.70
N GLY A 64 44.10 -32.13 -33.01
CA GLY A 64 44.63 -33.34 -33.64
C GLY A 64 43.86 -34.62 -33.24
N MET A 65 42.58 -34.49 -32.90
CA MET A 65 41.71 -35.60 -32.50
C MET A 65 40.73 -35.93 -33.63
N THR A 66 40.28 -37.19 -33.71
CA THR A 66 39.16 -37.53 -34.60
C THR A 66 37.84 -36.99 -34.03
N HIS A 67 36.84 -36.79 -34.91
CA HIS A 67 35.50 -36.34 -34.51
C HIS A 67 34.89 -37.22 -33.39
N ASN A 68 35.09 -38.53 -33.45
CA ASN A 68 34.55 -39.48 -32.48
C ASN A 68 35.24 -39.34 -31.11
N GLU A 69 36.56 -39.17 -31.10
CA GLU A 69 37.35 -39.01 -29.86
C GLU A 69 37.03 -37.68 -29.15
N ILE A 70 36.88 -36.58 -29.90
CA ILE A 70 36.48 -35.31 -29.28
C ILE A 70 35.06 -35.39 -28.71
N MET A 71 34.13 -36.07 -29.39
CA MET A 71 32.75 -36.26 -28.90
C MET A 71 32.72 -37.11 -27.62
N GLU A 72 33.49 -38.20 -27.56
CA GLU A 72 33.60 -39.04 -26.37
C GLU A 72 34.19 -38.26 -25.19
N THR A 73 35.29 -37.53 -25.42
CA THR A 73 35.92 -36.72 -24.37
C THR A 73 35.08 -35.52 -23.93
N LEU A 74 34.31 -34.91 -24.84
CA LEU A 74 33.31 -33.91 -24.50
C LEU A 74 32.21 -34.52 -23.61
N GLY A 75 31.79 -35.75 -23.88
CA GLY A 75 30.79 -36.46 -23.08
C GLY A 75 31.28 -36.77 -21.66
N GLU A 76 32.53 -37.19 -21.52
CA GLU A 76 33.16 -37.40 -20.22
C GLU A 76 33.25 -36.08 -19.43
N HIS A 77 33.76 -35.01 -20.06
CA HIS A 77 33.86 -33.70 -19.42
C HIS A 77 32.49 -33.12 -19.09
N PHE A 78 31.48 -33.35 -19.92
CA PHE A 78 30.11 -32.93 -19.66
C PHE A 78 29.57 -33.51 -18.37
N MET A 79 29.77 -34.81 -18.12
CA MET A 79 29.35 -35.42 -16.86
C MET A 79 30.13 -34.91 -15.66
N GLU A 80 31.43 -34.67 -15.81
CA GLU A 80 32.25 -34.08 -14.75
C GLU A 80 31.80 -32.67 -14.40
N TYR A 81 31.60 -31.82 -15.41
CA TYR A 81 31.10 -30.46 -15.28
C TYR A 81 29.73 -30.41 -14.60
N VAL A 82 28.80 -31.27 -15.02
CA VAL A 82 27.46 -31.33 -14.39
C VAL A 82 27.57 -31.79 -12.94
N TYR A 83 28.43 -32.77 -12.65
CA TYR A 83 28.65 -33.28 -11.31
C TYR A 83 29.27 -32.22 -10.38
N THR A 84 30.22 -31.41 -10.86
CA THR A 84 30.81 -30.32 -10.06
C THR A 84 29.89 -29.12 -9.90
N ASN A 85 29.06 -28.82 -10.91
CA ASN A 85 28.19 -27.64 -10.93
C ASN A 85 26.80 -27.87 -10.31
N GLY A 86 26.77 -28.43 -9.10
CA GLY A 86 25.57 -28.45 -8.24
C GLY A 86 24.56 -29.58 -8.50
N TRP A 87 24.74 -30.41 -9.54
CA TRP A 87 23.82 -31.53 -9.84
C TRP A 87 24.23 -32.85 -9.17
N LYS A 88 25.30 -32.86 -8.38
CA LYS A 88 25.84 -34.04 -7.68
C LYS A 88 24.79 -34.80 -6.88
N GLU A 89 24.06 -34.10 -6.02
CA GLU A 89 23.09 -34.72 -5.10
C GLU A 89 21.93 -35.36 -5.86
N LEU A 90 21.42 -34.65 -6.89
CA LEU A 90 20.37 -35.18 -7.75
C LEU A 90 20.83 -36.43 -8.48
N LEU A 91 21.99 -36.40 -9.15
CA LEU A 91 22.51 -37.54 -9.90
C LEU A 91 22.73 -38.79 -9.01
N LYS A 92 23.20 -38.61 -7.77
CA LYS A 92 23.38 -39.71 -6.81
C LYS A 92 22.07 -40.30 -6.29
N SER A 93 20.99 -39.51 -6.26
CA SER A 93 19.68 -39.91 -5.75
C SER A 93 18.84 -40.72 -6.73
N ILE A 94 19.24 -40.78 -8.01
CA ILE A 94 18.41 -41.35 -9.09
C ILE A 94 18.30 -42.88 -8.99
N ALA A 95 19.42 -43.56 -8.74
CA ALA A 95 19.45 -45.02 -8.72
C ALA A 95 20.61 -45.55 -7.87
N TYR A 96 20.48 -46.81 -7.46
CA TYR A 96 21.51 -47.55 -6.72
C TYR A 96 22.51 -48.26 -7.64
N ASP A 97 22.15 -48.51 -8.89
CA ASP A 97 22.95 -49.24 -9.88
C ASP A 97 22.92 -48.58 -11.26
N VAL A 98 23.83 -49.03 -12.13
CA VAL A 98 23.98 -48.50 -13.50
C VAL A 98 22.71 -48.76 -14.31
N PHE A 99 22.09 -49.94 -14.17
CA PHE A 99 20.85 -50.27 -14.85
C PHE A 99 19.69 -49.33 -14.50
N GLY A 100 19.46 -49.08 -13.20
CA GLY A 100 18.44 -48.15 -12.73
C GLY A 100 18.72 -46.73 -13.19
N PHE A 101 19.99 -46.30 -13.18
CA PHE A 101 20.40 -45.00 -13.66
C PHE A 101 20.03 -44.79 -15.13
N LEU A 102 20.46 -45.69 -16.02
CA LEU A 102 20.23 -45.56 -17.46
C LEU A 102 18.74 -45.56 -17.82
N ASN A 103 17.91 -46.32 -17.09
CA ASN A 103 16.46 -46.27 -17.29
C ASN A 103 15.83 -44.97 -16.74
N ALA A 104 16.36 -44.40 -15.67
CA ALA A 104 15.83 -43.19 -15.05
C ALA A 104 16.32 -41.88 -15.71
N VAL A 105 17.44 -41.88 -16.44
CA VAL A 105 18.00 -40.71 -17.15
C VAL A 105 16.96 -40.05 -18.06
N THR A 106 16.11 -40.82 -18.73
CA THR A 106 15.04 -40.28 -19.58
C THR A 106 14.05 -39.43 -18.78
N SER A 107 13.65 -39.91 -17.60
CA SER A 107 12.75 -39.19 -16.69
C SER A 107 13.42 -37.94 -16.11
N LEU A 108 14.72 -38.02 -15.81
CA LEU A 108 15.52 -36.86 -15.37
C LEU A 108 15.55 -35.77 -16.46
N HIS A 109 15.82 -36.13 -17.70
CA HIS A 109 15.85 -35.17 -18.81
C HIS A 109 14.51 -34.46 -18.98
N MET A 110 13.40 -35.20 -18.92
CA MET A 110 12.06 -34.62 -18.96
C MET A 110 11.80 -33.65 -17.79
N PHE A 111 12.25 -34.02 -16.59
CA PHE A 111 12.14 -33.14 -15.42
C PHE A 111 12.94 -31.84 -15.61
N ILE A 112 14.21 -31.94 -16.01
CA ILE A 112 15.08 -30.79 -16.24
C ILE A 112 14.54 -29.89 -17.35
N ASP A 113 14.05 -30.46 -18.47
CA ASP A 113 13.48 -29.69 -19.56
C ASP A 113 12.23 -28.91 -19.11
N SER A 114 11.36 -29.54 -18.31
CA SER A 114 10.16 -28.90 -17.78
C SER A 114 10.46 -27.75 -16.81
N LEU A 115 11.49 -27.91 -15.97
CA LEU A 115 11.80 -26.97 -14.87
C LEU A 115 12.74 -25.85 -15.30
N ALA A 116 13.83 -26.20 -16.00
CA ALA A 116 14.90 -25.25 -16.35
C ALA A 116 14.73 -24.65 -17.75
N PHE A 117 14.21 -25.43 -18.72
CA PHE A 117 14.24 -25.05 -20.14
C PHE A 117 12.86 -24.80 -20.77
N GLN A 118 11.78 -24.84 -19.97
CA GLN A 118 10.41 -24.50 -20.40
C GLN A 118 9.94 -25.32 -21.63
N ASN A 119 10.26 -26.61 -21.68
CA ASN A 119 9.92 -27.52 -22.79
C ASN A 119 10.51 -27.13 -24.15
N LYS A 120 11.62 -26.40 -24.17
CA LYS A 120 12.30 -25.97 -25.41
C LYS A 120 13.27 -27.04 -25.95
N VAL A 121 13.52 -28.12 -25.21
CA VAL A 121 14.53 -29.12 -25.55
C VAL A 121 13.92 -30.51 -25.63
N LYS A 122 13.96 -31.14 -26.81
CA LYS A 122 13.63 -32.57 -26.89
C LYS A 122 14.87 -33.38 -26.50
N GLY A 123 14.89 -33.90 -25.28
CA GLY A 123 15.94 -34.80 -24.80
C GLY A 123 15.89 -36.16 -25.50
N PRO A 124 17.02 -36.90 -25.55
CA PRO A 124 17.03 -38.27 -26.02
C PRO A 124 16.29 -39.21 -25.06
N SER A 125 15.87 -40.38 -25.57
CA SER A 125 15.26 -41.43 -24.77
C SER A 125 16.19 -42.63 -24.65
N PHE A 126 16.30 -43.18 -23.45
CA PHE A 126 17.13 -44.32 -23.09
C PHE A 126 16.24 -45.46 -22.62
N TYR A 127 16.53 -46.67 -23.09
CA TYR A 127 15.88 -47.89 -22.64
C TYR A 127 16.91 -49.00 -22.52
N CYS A 128 16.98 -49.68 -21.38
CA CYS A 128 17.97 -50.73 -21.14
C CYS A 128 17.32 -52.09 -20.88
N GLU A 129 17.83 -53.12 -21.55
CA GLU A 129 17.44 -54.51 -21.35
C GLU A 129 18.62 -55.31 -20.77
N PRO A 130 18.40 -56.10 -19.70
CA PRO A 130 19.42 -56.98 -19.18
C PRO A 130 19.52 -58.25 -20.03
N ASN A 131 20.73 -58.62 -20.43
CA ASN A 131 21.01 -59.91 -21.06
C ASN A 131 21.24 -60.99 -20.01
N LYS A 132 21.00 -62.26 -20.38
CA LYS A 132 21.23 -63.43 -19.50
C LYS A 132 22.68 -63.56 -19.02
N ASP A 133 23.62 -62.99 -19.78
CA ASP A 133 25.06 -63.04 -19.51
C ASP A 133 25.54 -61.94 -18.54
N GLY A 134 24.64 -61.12 -18.00
CA GLY A 134 24.97 -60.03 -17.07
C GLY A 134 25.44 -58.73 -17.76
N THR A 135 25.42 -58.69 -19.10
CA THR A 135 25.66 -57.48 -19.89
C THR A 135 24.35 -56.71 -20.08
N LEU A 136 24.44 -55.41 -20.36
CA LEU A 136 23.27 -54.57 -20.62
C LEU A 136 23.22 -54.18 -22.10
N LYS A 137 22.02 -54.27 -22.68
CA LYS A 137 21.72 -53.76 -24.02
C LYS A 137 20.98 -52.43 -23.87
N MET A 138 21.65 -51.33 -24.20
CA MET A 138 21.07 -49.99 -24.14
C MET A 138 20.61 -49.54 -25.52
N HIS A 139 19.33 -49.19 -25.61
CA HIS A 139 18.69 -48.56 -26.75
C HIS A 139 18.68 -47.04 -26.53
N TYR A 140 19.31 -46.31 -27.44
CA TYR A 140 19.37 -44.86 -27.47
C TYR A 140 18.57 -44.33 -28.65
N TYR A 141 17.54 -43.53 -28.36
CA TYR A 141 16.70 -42.87 -29.36
C TYR A 141 16.93 -41.37 -29.32
N SER A 142 17.27 -40.79 -30.48
CA SER A 142 17.50 -39.35 -30.62
C SER A 142 16.95 -38.83 -31.93
N VAL A 143 16.41 -37.62 -31.91
CA VAL A 143 16.05 -36.90 -33.14
C VAL A 143 17.31 -36.38 -33.85
N ARG A 144 18.38 -36.10 -33.09
CA ARG A 144 19.64 -35.59 -33.62
C ARG A 144 20.57 -36.75 -34.03
N PRO A 145 21.14 -36.75 -35.25
CA PRO A 145 22.12 -37.74 -35.67
C PRO A 145 23.49 -37.48 -35.02
N ASN A 146 24.38 -38.47 -35.03
CA ASN A 146 25.80 -38.35 -34.70
C ASN A 146 26.16 -37.93 -33.26
N LEU A 147 25.28 -38.18 -32.30
CA LEU A 147 25.55 -37.96 -30.87
C LEU A 147 25.90 -39.26 -30.13
N GLU A 148 26.06 -40.38 -30.82
CA GLU A 148 26.36 -41.68 -30.20
C GLU A 148 27.64 -41.70 -29.36
N TYR A 149 28.72 -41.08 -29.82
CA TYR A 149 30.00 -41.04 -29.10
C TYR A 149 29.97 -40.12 -27.88
N LEU A 150 29.18 -39.03 -27.95
CA LEU A 150 28.92 -38.17 -26.79
C LEU A 150 28.25 -38.98 -25.66
N VAL A 151 27.23 -39.77 -26.01
CA VAL A 151 26.52 -40.64 -25.05
C VAL A 151 27.46 -41.70 -24.49
N LYS A 152 28.32 -42.29 -25.33
CA LYS A 152 29.33 -43.26 -24.89
C LYS A 152 30.20 -42.67 -23.77
N GLY A 153 30.76 -41.48 -23.98
CA GLY A 153 31.57 -40.78 -22.97
C GLY A 153 30.80 -40.44 -21.70
N ILE A 154 29.55 -39.97 -21.85
CA ILE A 154 28.65 -39.69 -20.72
C ILE A 154 28.43 -40.94 -19.86
N VAL A 155 28.08 -42.07 -20.47
CA VAL A 155 27.78 -43.32 -19.75
C VAL A 155 29.04 -43.86 -19.05
N CYS A 156 30.18 -43.87 -19.74
CA CYS A 156 31.46 -44.28 -19.15
C CYS A 156 31.80 -43.43 -17.92
N LYS A 157 31.80 -42.10 -18.05
CA LYS A 157 32.15 -41.23 -16.93
C LYS A 157 31.11 -41.26 -15.80
N ALA A 158 29.82 -41.31 -16.12
CA ALA A 158 28.76 -41.41 -15.13
C ALA A 158 28.91 -42.66 -14.25
N SER A 159 29.26 -43.81 -14.86
CA SER A 159 29.45 -45.06 -14.14
C SER A 159 30.61 -45.02 -13.15
N VAL A 160 31.72 -44.38 -13.52
CA VAL A 160 32.88 -44.19 -12.65
C VAL A 160 32.57 -43.18 -11.54
N LEU A 161 31.98 -42.02 -11.88
CA LEU A 161 31.72 -40.96 -10.91
C LEU A 161 30.64 -41.32 -9.87
N LEU A 162 29.60 -42.06 -10.28
CA LEU A 162 28.46 -42.36 -9.42
C LEU A 162 28.59 -43.71 -8.71
N TYR A 163 29.15 -44.72 -9.38
CA TYR A 163 29.13 -46.12 -8.91
C TYR A 163 30.51 -46.77 -8.78
N ASP A 164 31.59 -46.08 -9.18
CA ASP A 164 32.96 -46.63 -9.18
C ASP A 164 33.09 -47.94 -9.99
N ILE A 165 32.35 -48.03 -11.10
CA ILE A 165 32.37 -49.17 -12.03
C ILE A 165 32.89 -48.68 -13.38
N PRO A 166 34.11 -49.05 -13.80
CA PRO A 166 34.57 -48.77 -15.16
C PRO A 166 33.82 -49.66 -16.17
N LEU A 167 33.32 -49.06 -17.25
CA LEU A 167 32.54 -49.75 -18.29
C LEU A 167 33.27 -49.80 -19.63
N HIS A 168 33.08 -50.91 -20.35
CA HIS A 168 33.27 -50.97 -21.78
C HIS A 168 31.92 -50.84 -22.48
N VAL A 169 31.76 -49.76 -23.24
CA VAL A 169 30.57 -49.50 -24.08
C VAL A 169 30.93 -49.68 -25.55
N GLN A 170 30.25 -50.59 -26.26
CA GLN A 170 30.43 -50.85 -27.70
C GLN A 170 29.15 -50.56 -28.45
N LEU A 171 29.23 -49.84 -29.58
CA LEU A 171 28.11 -49.64 -30.49
C LEU A 171 27.93 -50.91 -31.34
N THR A 172 26.77 -51.56 -31.26
CA THR A 172 26.49 -52.79 -32.03
C THR A 172 25.70 -52.50 -33.30
N ASP A 173 24.65 -51.69 -33.21
CA ASP A 173 23.77 -51.38 -34.34
C ASP A 173 23.43 -49.89 -34.40
N LYS A 174 23.30 -49.37 -35.62
CA LYS A 174 22.81 -48.02 -35.92
C LYS A 174 21.72 -48.10 -36.99
N SER A 175 20.54 -47.61 -36.66
CA SER A 175 19.41 -47.51 -37.59
C SER A 175 18.79 -46.11 -37.54
N SER A 176 18.20 -45.67 -38.64
CA SER A 176 17.50 -44.38 -38.73
C SER A 176 16.15 -44.61 -39.39
N ASP A 177 15.07 -44.26 -38.69
CA ASP A 177 13.70 -44.46 -39.15
C ASP A 177 12.92 -43.15 -38.97
N LYS A 178 12.41 -42.57 -40.07
CA LYS A 178 11.58 -41.34 -40.09
C LYS A 178 12.04 -40.21 -39.14
N ASN A 179 13.33 -39.84 -39.19
CA ASN A 179 13.97 -38.80 -38.36
C ASN A 179 14.16 -39.16 -36.87
N LEU A 180 14.04 -40.43 -36.50
CA LEU A 180 14.46 -40.95 -35.20
C LEU A 180 15.66 -41.89 -35.40
N ASN A 181 16.81 -41.50 -34.89
CA ASN A 181 18.01 -42.32 -34.89
C ASN A 181 17.95 -43.25 -33.69
N HIS A 182 18.20 -44.54 -33.94
CA HIS A 182 18.24 -45.58 -32.93
C HIS A 182 19.61 -46.25 -32.96
N CYS A 183 20.35 -46.10 -31.86
CA CYS A 183 21.64 -46.75 -31.65
C CYS A 183 21.49 -47.79 -30.54
N ILE A 184 22.12 -48.95 -30.74
CA ILE A 184 22.16 -50.02 -29.74
C ILE A 184 23.59 -50.12 -29.23
N PHE A 185 23.75 -50.05 -27.92
CA PHE A 185 25.02 -50.23 -27.23
C PHE A 185 25.01 -51.49 -26.39
N ASN A 186 26.09 -52.25 -26.45
CA ASN A 186 26.38 -53.33 -25.52
C ASN A 186 27.31 -52.79 -24.42
N ILE A 187 26.88 -52.90 -23.17
CA ILE A 187 27.57 -52.37 -22.00
C ILE A 187 28.04 -53.55 -21.15
N GLN A 188 29.35 -53.58 -20.87
CA GLN A 188 30.00 -54.61 -20.09
C GLN A 188 30.90 -53.96 -19.02
N PRO A 189 30.99 -54.52 -17.80
CA PRO A 189 31.96 -54.03 -16.82
C PRO A 189 33.38 -54.42 -17.24
N LEU A 190 34.36 -53.53 -17.03
CA LEU A 190 35.78 -53.85 -17.26
C LEU A 190 36.26 -54.92 -16.27
N GLU A 191 35.75 -54.86 -15.03
CA GLU A 191 36.02 -55.82 -13.98
C GLU A 191 34.94 -56.90 -13.95
N ARG A 192 35.30 -58.17 -14.22
CA ARG A 192 34.34 -59.29 -14.25
C ARG A 192 33.62 -59.56 -12.91
N ASN A 193 34.14 -59.03 -11.80
CA ASN A 193 33.59 -59.26 -10.46
C ASN A 193 32.46 -58.27 -10.09
N LYS A 194 32.31 -57.15 -10.82
CA LYS A 194 31.30 -56.12 -10.53
C LYS A 194 30.05 -56.37 -11.38
N LYS A 195 28.88 -56.46 -10.73
CA LYS A 195 27.59 -56.61 -11.42
C LYS A 195 27.03 -55.24 -11.79
N LEU A 196 26.53 -55.09 -13.01
CA LEU A 196 25.92 -53.86 -13.52
C LEU A 196 24.48 -53.62 -13.02
N GLN A 197 23.88 -54.68 -12.49
CA GLN A 197 22.56 -54.68 -11.89
C GLN A 197 22.66 -55.34 -10.52
N ILE A 198 22.07 -54.69 -9.53
CA ILE A 198 21.75 -55.39 -8.28
C ILE A 198 20.50 -56.19 -8.60
N LEU A 199 20.66 -57.49 -8.89
CA LEU A 199 19.54 -58.41 -8.74
C LEU A 199 19.13 -58.27 -7.27
N ASN A 200 18.02 -57.58 -7.01
CA ASN A 200 17.38 -57.68 -5.72
C ASN A 200 17.33 -59.17 -5.40
N ASN A 201 17.81 -59.52 -4.21
CA ASN A 201 17.42 -60.74 -3.51
C ASN A 201 15.91 -60.71 -3.27
N VAL A 202 15.09 -60.64 -4.34
CA VAL A 202 13.83 -61.34 -4.33
C VAL A 202 14.31 -62.79 -4.36
N PRO A 203 14.09 -63.58 -3.29
CA PRO A 203 14.27 -65.00 -3.44
C PRO A 203 13.43 -65.35 -4.66
N THR A 204 14.05 -65.89 -5.70
CA THR A 204 13.38 -66.72 -6.68
C THR A 204 12.85 -67.93 -5.91
N ARG A 205 11.86 -67.71 -5.03
CA ARG A 205 10.82 -68.69 -4.77
C ARG A 205 10.28 -68.94 -6.15
N ASN A 206 10.64 -70.12 -6.67
CA ASN A 206 10.11 -70.71 -7.88
C ASN A 206 8.72 -70.13 -8.17
N ILE A 207 8.62 -69.31 -9.23
CA ILE A 207 7.37 -68.71 -9.72
C ILE A 207 6.54 -69.81 -10.39
N LEU A 208 6.26 -70.85 -9.60
CA LEU A 208 5.32 -71.93 -9.85
C LEU A 208 4.19 -71.87 -8.81
N GLN A 209 4.03 -70.75 -8.12
CA GLN A 209 2.91 -70.50 -7.22
C GLN A 209 1.92 -69.56 -7.91
N GLU A 210 0.65 -69.96 -7.86
CA GLU A 210 -0.51 -69.27 -8.42
C GLU A 210 -0.48 -67.75 -8.18
N PRO A 211 -1.05 -66.94 -9.10
CA PRO A 211 -1.09 -65.49 -8.93
C PRO A 211 -1.77 -65.13 -7.60
N LEU A 212 -1.06 -64.39 -6.75
CA LEU A 212 -1.54 -63.92 -5.44
C LEU A 212 -2.76 -62.99 -5.53
N LEU A 213 -3.05 -62.47 -6.72
CA LEU A 213 -4.06 -61.46 -6.96
C LEU A 213 -4.87 -61.85 -8.18
N THR A 214 -6.20 -61.89 -8.06
CA THR A 214 -7.05 -62.20 -9.21
C THR A 214 -7.17 -60.99 -10.13
N LEU A 215 -7.49 -61.22 -11.40
CA LEU A 215 -7.68 -60.12 -12.35
C LEU A 215 -8.82 -59.16 -11.92
N LYS A 216 -9.83 -59.67 -11.21
CA LYS A 216 -10.91 -58.83 -10.66
C LYS A 216 -10.39 -57.88 -9.59
N ASP A 217 -9.60 -58.41 -8.64
CA ASP A 217 -8.99 -57.59 -7.58
C ASP A 217 -8.08 -56.53 -8.19
N PHE A 218 -7.30 -56.88 -9.22
CA PHE A 218 -6.42 -55.92 -9.91
C PHE A 218 -7.19 -54.77 -10.55
N VAL A 219 -8.31 -55.10 -11.20
CA VAL A 219 -9.16 -54.13 -11.91
C VAL A 219 -9.87 -53.17 -10.95
N GLU A 220 -10.20 -53.63 -9.74
CA GLU A 220 -10.76 -52.81 -8.67
C GLU A 220 -9.70 -51.94 -7.97
N ILE A 221 -8.52 -52.50 -7.67
CA ILE A 221 -7.43 -51.76 -7.00
C ILE A 221 -6.93 -50.62 -7.89
N PHE A 222 -6.80 -50.85 -9.20
CA PHE A 222 -6.32 -49.86 -10.16
C PHE A 222 -7.46 -49.39 -11.09
N PRO A 223 -8.31 -48.45 -10.67
CA PRO A 223 -9.55 -48.11 -11.38
C PRO A 223 -9.33 -47.46 -12.76
N THR A 224 -8.13 -46.95 -13.03
CA THR A 224 -7.79 -46.21 -14.24
C THR A 224 -6.82 -46.93 -15.18
N HIS A 225 -6.31 -48.12 -14.85
CA HIS A 225 -5.35 -48.82 -15.70
C HIS A 225 -5.95 -49.24 -17.06
N ILE A 226 -5.09 -49.43 -18.07
CA ILE A 226 -5.48 -49.94 -19.40
C ILE A 226 -4.46 -50.99 -19.83
N CYS A 227 -4.91 -52.17 -20.25
CA CYS A 227 -4.05 -53.22 -20.80
C CYS A 227 -4.46 -53.50 -22.25
N PHE A 228 -3.50 -53.52 -23.17
CA PHE A 228 -3.74 -53.74 -24.59
C PHE A 228 -2.64 -54.55 -25.26
N ASN A 229 -2.98 -55.24 -26.35
CA ASN A 229 -2.07 -56.11 -27.10
C ASN A 229 -1.31 -55.37 -28.22
N ARG A 230 -0.42 -56.08 -28.91
CA ARG A 230 0.35 -55.57 -30.07
C ARG A 230 -0.49 -54.96 -31.19
N ASN A 231 -1.72 -55.43 -31.36
CA ASN A 231 -2.66 -54.94 -32.36
C ASN A 231 -3.44 -53.71 -31.88
N MET A 232 -3.08 -53.13 -30.74
CA MET A 232 -3.69 -51.94 -30.12
C MET A 232 -5.16 -52.16 -29.70
N PHE A 233 -5.56 -53.41 -29.45
CA PHE A 233 -6.86 -53.75 -28.87
C PHE A 233 -6.78 -53.82 -27.35
N ILE A 234 -7.76 -53.21 -26.67
CA ILE A 234 -7.86 -53.23 -25.21
C ILE A 234 -8.36 -54.62 -24.77
N GLU A 235 -7.59 -55.28 -23.91
CA GLU A 235 -7.92 -56.58 -23.32
C GLU A 235 -8.74 -56.40 -22.04
N HIS A 236 -8.28 -55.50 -21.16
CA HIS A 236 -9.01 -55.12 -19.96
C HIS A 236 -8.65 -53.69 -19.52
N CYS A 237 -9.52 -53.08 -18.73
CA CYS A 237 -9.32 -51.75 -18.16
C CYS A 237 -9.94 -51.66 -16.76
N GLY A 238 -9.51 -50.68 -15.99
CA GLY A 238 -9.99 -50.45 -14.63
C GLY A 238 -11.49 -50.13 -14.56
N VAL A 239 -12.11 -50.41 -13.42
CA VAL A 239 -13.57 -50.25 -13.22
C VAL A 239 -14.07 -48.83 -13.53
N PHE A 240 -13.29 -47.81 -13.17
CA PHE A 240 -13.71 -46.43 -13.40
C PHE A 240 -13.73 -46.10 -14.90
N LEU A 241 -12.67 -46.44 -15.64
CA LEU A 241 -12.63 -46.17 -17.08
C LEU A 241 -13.65 -47.01 -17.86
N SER A 242 -13.85 -48.27 -17.49
CA SER A 242 -14.84 -49.13 -18.16
C SER A 242 -16.25 -48.57 -18.04
N GLN A 243 -16.62 -48.06 -16.85
CA GLN A 243 -17.90 -47.40 -16.60
C GLN A 243 -18.03 -46.06 -17.32
N GLN A 244 -17.00 -45.20 -17.29
CA GLN A 244 -17.09 -43.87 -17.92
C GLN A 244 -17.07 -43.91 -19.45
N LEU A 245 -16.46 -44.94 -20.04
CA LEU A 245 -16.29 -45.08 -21.49
C LEU A 245 -17.30 -46.07 -22.11
N ASN A 246 -18.18 -46.69 -21.30
CA ASN A 246 -19.13 -47.73 -21.71
C ASN A 246 -18.46 -48.87 -22.49
N LEU A 247 -17.30 -49.33 -22.01
CA LEU A 247 -16.55 -50.41 -22.64
C LEU A 247 -17.21 -51.77 -22.33
N SER A 248 -17.84 -52.37 -23.33
CA SER A 248 -18.37 -53.74 -23.22
C SER A 248 -17.25 -54.77 -23.44
N PRO A 249 -17.16 -55.84 -22.64
CA PRO A 249 -16.19 -56.93 -22.88
C PRO A 249 -16.47 -57.72 -24.18
N SER A 250 -17.67 -57.57 -24.75
CA SER A 250 -18.13 -58.29 -25.94
C SER A 250 -17.75 -57.63 -27.27
N SER A 251 -17.20 -56.41 -27.29
CA SER A 251 -16.72 -55.78 -28.53
C SER A 251 -15.23 -55.39 -28.43
N PRO A 252 -14.38 -55.85 -29.37
CA PRO A 252 -12.96 -55.48 -29.38
C PRO A 252 -12.82 -54.00 -29.76
N THR A 253 -12.40 -53.18 -28.80
CA THR A 253 -12.21 -51.73 -29.00
C THR A 253 -10.74 -51.42 -29.21
N ARG A 254 -10.44 -50.59 -30.21
CA ARG A 254 -9.08 -50.10 -30.44
C ARG A 254 -8.82 -48.92 -29.53
N ILE A 255 -7.66 -48.91 -28.88
CA ILE A 255 -7.25 -47.81 -27.99
C ILE A 255 -7.21 -46.46 -28.73
N ASN A 256 -6.87 -46.46 -30.02
CA ASN A 256 -6.80 -45.27 -30.87
C ASN A 256 -8.16 -44.59 -31.11
N ASP A 257 -9.27 -45.30 -30.94
CA ASP A 257 -10.61 -44.72 -31.16
C ASP A 257 -11.04 -43.87 -29.97
N ILE A 258 -10.50 -44.16 -28.79
CA ILE A 258 -10.88 -43.53 -27.52
C ILE A 258 -9.84 -42.52 -27.06
N PHE A 259 -8.57 -42.84 -27.30
CA PHE A 259 -7.45 -42.12 -26.72
C PHE A 259 -6.56 -41.50 -27.78
N GLN A 260 -5.88 -40.42 -27.40
CA GLN A 260 -4.86 -39.77 -28.20
C GLN A 260 -3.66 -39.46 -27.31
N ILE A 261 -2.45 -39.83 -27.74
CA ILE A 261 -1.22 -39.45 -27.04
C ILE A 261 -0.98 -37.95 -27.24
N VAL A 262 -0.77 -37.25 -26.13
CA VAL A 262 -0.34 -35.84 -26.08
C VAL A 262 1.16 -35.77 -25.84
N THR A 263 1.68 -36.63 -24.96
CA THR A 263 3.10 -36.68 -24.62
C THR A 263 3.56 -38.14 -24.57
N PRO A 264 4.69 -38.49 -25.19
CA PRO A 264 5.60 -37.66 -26.00
C PRO A 264 5.02 -37.23 -27.37
N LEU A 265 5.47 -36.08 -27.89
CA LEU A 265 5.02 -35.53 -29.18
C LEU A 265 5.52 -36.37 -30.37
N ASN A 266 4.65 -36.57 -31.36
CA ASN A 266 4.89 -37.25 -32.66
C ASN A 266 5.16 -38.77 -32.61
N THR A 267 4.86 -39.45 -31.51
CA THR A 267 5.06 -40.91 -31.42
C THR A 267 3.96 -41.73 -32.08
N GLY A 268 2.75 -41.16 -32.19
CA GLY A 268 1.56 -41.90 -32.59
C GLY A 268 1.23 -43.00 -31.59
N LEU A 269 -0.05 -43.32 -31.42
CA LEU A 269 -0.46 -44.44 -30.56
C LEU A 269 -0.25 -45.75 -31.33
N THR A 270 1.01 -46.18 -31.41
CA THR A 270 1.46 -47.41 -32.07
C THR A 270 2.41 -48.18 -31.14
N PHE A 271 2.42 -49.51 -31.25
CA PHE A 271 3.24 -50.36 -30.38
C PHE A 271 4.74 -50.00 -30.48
N LYS A 272 5.27 -49.82 -31.70
CA LYS A 272 6.67 -49.42 -31.93
C LYS A 272 6.98 -48.02 -31.37
N GLY A 273 6.05 -47.07 -31.52
CA GLY A 273 6.22 -45.71 -31.02
C GLY A 273 6.16 -45.60 -29.49
N ILE A 274 5.42 -46.49 -28.82
CA ILE A 274 5.44 -46.60 -27.37
C ILE A 274 6.78 -47.19 -26.91
N ILE A 275 7.25 -48.26 -27.57
CA ILE A 275 8.51 -48.91 -27.22
C ILE A 275 9.69 -47.93 -27.29
N SER A 276 9.74 -47.07 -28.30
CA SER A 276 10.83 -46.09 -28.44
C SER A 276 10.87 -45.04 -27.31
N HIS A 277 9.81 -44.95 -26.50
CA HIS A 277 9.70 -44.00 -25.39
C HIS A 277 9.19 -44.65 -24.08
N MET A 278 9.43 -45.94 -23.85
CA MET A 278 8.93 -46.67 -22.68
C MET A 278 9.24 -45.98 -21.35
N ASN A 279 10.45 -45.44 -21.22
CA ASN A 279 10.92 -44.78 -20.00
C ASN A 279 10.48 -43.31 -19.87
N THR A 280 9.55 -42.86 -20.71
CA THR A 280 8.93 -41.53 -20.60
C THR A 280 7.57 -41.63 -19.88
N THR A 281 7.16 -40.54 -19.24
CA THR A 281 5.79 -40.43 -18.73
C THR A 281 4.85 -40.10 -19.88
N PHE A 282 3.85 -40.95 -20.09
CA PHE A 282 2.85 -40.74 -21.12
C PHE A 282 1.68 -39.90 -20.58
N ILE A 283 1.26 -38.93 -21.37
CA ILE A 283 0.02 -38.19 -21.16
C ILE A 283 -0.91 -38.51 -22.32
N VAL A 284 -2.05 -39.08 -21.99
CA VAL A 284 -3.04 -39.57 -22.94
C VAL A 284 -4.35 -38.83 -22.73
N GLN A 285 -4.84 -38.18 -23.77
CA GLN A 285 -6.11 -37.47 -23.76
C GLN A 285 -7.25 -38.41 -24.13
N VAL A 286 -8.35 -38.32 -23.40
CA VAL A 286 -9.62 -38.98 -23.75
C VAL A 286 -10.34 -38.12 -24.81
N LYS A 287 -10.66 -38.71 -25.96
CA LYS A 287 -11.31 -38.00 -27.08
C LYS A 287 -12.74 -37.58 -26.76
N LYS A 288 -13.46 -38.42 -26.01
CA LYS A 288 -14.84 -38.17 -25.57
C LYS A 288 -14.82 -37.73 -24.10
N PRO A 289 -15.63 -36.73 -23.70
CA PRO A 289 -15.77 -36.38 -22.29
C PRO A 289 -16.45 -37.51 -21.52
N PHE A 290 -16.19 -37.60 -20.22
CA PHE A 290 -16.89 -38.55 -19.34
C PHE A 290 -18.38 -38.17 -19.24
N LEU A 291 -19.23 -39.19 -19.34
CA LEU A 291 -20.68 -39.06 -19.30
C LEU A 291 -21.18 -39.40 -17.90
N ARG A 292 -20.92 -38.54 -16.91
CA ARG A 292 -21.68 -38.63 -15.65
C ARG A 292 -23.02 -37.94 -15.84
N HIS A 293 -24.08 -38.73 -15.82
CA HIS A 293 -25.45 -38.25 -15.80
C HIS A 293 -25.63 -37.22 -14.68
N MET A 294 -25.90 -35.95 -15.05
CA MET A 294 -26.81 -35.14 -14.26
C MET A 294 -28.06 -36.00 -14.08
N GLY A 295 -28.45 -36.28 -12.83
CA GLY A 295 -29.70 -36.95 -12.55
C GLY A 295 -30.81 -36.32 -13.38
N ASN A 296 -31.71 -37.15 -13.91
CA ASN A 296 -32.93 -36.73 -14.62
C ASN A 296 -33.71 -35.70 -13.79
N THR A 297 -33.39 -34.42 -13.88
CA THR A 297 -34.32 -33.34 -13.58
C THR A 297 -35.00 -32.98 -14.90
N LYS A 298 -35.88 -33.88 -15.35
CA LYS A 298 -36.99 -33.49 -16.21
C LYS A 298 -37.93 -32.64 -15.36
N ASN A 299 -37.58 -31.38 -15.18
CA ASN A 299 -38.55 -30.34 -14.87
C ASN A 299 -38.19 -29.14 -15.72
N GLY A 300 -39.08 -28.83 -16.66
CA GLY A 300 -38.95 -27.73 -17.58
C GLY A 300 -38.88 -26.42 -16.81
N MET A 301 -37.79 -25.70 -16.99
CA MET A 301 -37.82 -24.25 -17.05
C MET A 301 -36.59 -23.81 -17.84
N SER A 302 -36.84 -23.15 -18.96
CA SER A 302 -35.81 -22.48 -19.75
C SER A 302 -35.10 -21.44 -18.89
N ASN A 303 -33.86 -21.72 -18.52
CA ASN A 303 -32.90 -20.70 -18.15
C ASN A 303 -31.59 -21.00 -18.87
N THR A 304 -31.14 -20.01 -19.60
CA THR A 304 -29.85 -19.89 -20.28
C THR A 304 -28.71 -20.10 -19.29
N GLN A 305 -28.38 -21.36 -19.02
CA GLN A 305 -27.09 -21.71 -18.43
C GLN A 305 -26.04 -21.82 -19.54
N PRO A 306 -24.82 -21.32 -19.32
CA PRO A 306 -23.74 -21.51 -20.27
C PRO A 306 -23.50 -23.01 -20.44
N LYS A 307 -23.45 -23.49 -21.68
CA LYS A 307 -23.01 -24.86 -21.98
C LYS A 307 -21.72 -25.13 -21.20
N PRO A 308 -21.62 -26.20 -20.40
CA PRO A 308 -20.40 -26.50 -19.68
C PRO A 308 -19.27 -26.63 -20.72
N GLN A 309 -18.22 -25.83 -20.58
CA GLN A 309 -17.00 -25.98 -21.36
C GLN A 309 -16.50 -27.40 -21.13
N GLN A 310 -16.65 -28.26 -22.14
CA GLN A 310 -16.21 -29.65 -22.08
C GLN A 310 -14.69 -29.65 -21.97
N GLN A 311 -14.16 -29.80 -20.77
CA GLN A 311 -12.73 -29.97 -20.56
C GLN A 311 -12.34 -31.40 -20.95
N HIS A 312 -11.29 -31.49 -21.76
CA HIS A 312 -10.67 -32.76 -22.07
C HIS A 312 -10.01 -33.34 -20.82
N ILE A 313 -10.18 -34.65 -20.63
CA ILE A 313 -9.56 -35.39 -19.54
C ILE A 313 -8.23 -35.97 -20.01
N PHE A 314 -7.23 -35.85 -19.16
CA PHE A 314 -5.89 -36.37 -19.41
C PHE A 314 -5.57 -37.46 -18.39
N LEU A 315 -5.03 -38.57 -18.87
CA LEU A 315 -4.49 -39.66 -18.08
C LEU A 315 -2.97 -39.58 -18.15
N LYS A 316 -2.31 -39.49 -17.00
CA LYS A 316 -0.85 -39.43 -16.89
C LYS A 316 -0.36 -40.70 -16.23
N GLY A 317 0.63 -41.36 -16.84
CA GLY A 317 1.12 -42.63 -16.34
C GLY A 317 2.35 -43.14 -17.05
N GLN A 318 2.73 -44.38 -16.74
CA GLN A 318 3.80 -45.11 -17.40
C GLN A 318 3.23 -46.31 -18.17
N MET A 319 3.85 -46.63 -19.31
CA MET A 319 3.55 -47.82 -20.08
C MET A 319 4.60 -48.90 -19.76
N ILE A 320 4.16 -50.11 -19.46
CA ILE A 320 4.99 -51.21 -18.98
C ILE A 320 4.73 -52.42 -19.86
N LEU A 321 5.80 -53.09 -20.33
CA LEU A 321 5.69 -54.32 -21.11
C LEU A 321 5.44 -55.52 -20.18
N VAL A 322 4.44 -56.34 -20.50
CA VAL A 322 4.01 -57.50 -19.72
C VAL A 322 3.89 -58.73 -20.62
N GLY A 323 4.00 -59.93 -20.03
CA GLY A 323 3.78 -61.19 -20.77
C GLY A 323 4.83 -61.47 -21.83
N GLY A 324 6.11 -61.19 -21.55
CA GLY A 324 7.20 -61.37 -22.52
C GLY A 324 7.21 -60.36 -23.67
N GLY A 325 6.44 -59.28 -23.58
CA GLY A 325 6.39 -58.20 -24.57
C GLY A 325 5.25 -58.32 -25.58
N GLU A 326 4.22 -59.11 -25.28
CA GLU A 326 2.99 -59.20 -26.09
C GLU A 326 1.93 -58.15 -25.70
N TYR A 327 1.99 -57.67 -24.45
CA TYR A 327 1.02 -56.71 -23.90
C TYR A 327 1.70 -55.48 -23.32
N ILE A 328 1.00 -54.35 -23.36
CA ILE A 328 1.37 -53.12 -22.69
C ILE A 328 0.32 -52.79 -21.63
N LEU A 329 0.77 -52.65 -20.39
CA LEU A 329 0.00 -52.13 -19.28
C LEU A 329 0.29 -50.63 -19.12
N PHE A 330 -0.72 -49.80 -19.30
CA PHE A 330 -0.67 -48.37 -18.98
C PHE A 330 -1.17 -48.14 -17.55
N ALA A 331 -0.23 -48.09 -16.61
CA ALA A 331 -0.50 -47.72 -15.23
C ALA A 331 -0.58 -46.19 -15.13
N ASN A 332 -1.78 -45.66 -14.92
CA ASN A 332 -2.05 -44.23 -15.04
C ASN A 332 -3.03 -43.73 -13.98
N SER A 333 -3.01 -42.42 -13.78
CA SER A 333 -3.94 -41.67 -12.94
C SER A 333 -4.51 -40.49 -13.71
N ILE A 334 -5.70 -40.04 -13.32
CA ILE A 334 -6.33 -38.87 -13.93
C ILE A 334 -5.54 -37.61 -13.53
N HIS A 335 -5.06 -36.87 -14.51
CA HIS A 335 -4.21 -35.70 -14.32
C HIS A 335 -5.07 -34.44 -14.12
N LEU A 336 -5.26 -34.06 -12.86
CA LEU A 336 -5.93 -32.83 -12.44
C LEU A 336 -5.18 -32.22 -11.26
N ASP A 337 -4.96 -30.91 -11.29
CA ASP A 337 -4.09 -30.25 -10.29
C ASP A 337 -4.87 -29.42 -9.26
N THR A 338 -6.14 -29.09 -9.53
CA THR A 338 -6.96 -28.21 -8.69
C THR A 338 -8.36 -28.77 -8.43
N VAL A 339 -8.96 -28.40 -7.29
CA VAL A 339 -10.35 -28.76 -6.95
C VAL A 339 -11.35 -28.12 -7.92
N LYS A 340 -11.03 -26.95 -8.48
CA LYS A 340 -11.86 -26.33 -9.51
C LYS A 340 -11.93 -27.18 -10.78
N SER A 341 -10.80 -27.79 -11.18
CA SER A 341 -10.74 -28.71 -12.30
C SER A 341 -11.55 -29.99 -12.03
N LEU A 342 -11.48 -30.54 -10.81
CA LEU A 342 -12.34 -31.68 -10.40
C LEU A 342 -13.82 -31.38 -10.61
N LEU A 343 -14.29 -30.21 -10.15
CA LEU A 343 -15.69 -29.80 -10.29
C LEU A 343 -16.10 -29.62 -11.76
N THR A 344 -15.21 -29.05 -12.59
CA THR A 344 -15.49 -28.78 -14.01
C THR A 344 -15.51 -30.08 -14.82
N SER A 345 -14.62 -31.02 -14.50
CA SER A 345 -14.55 -32.34 -15.15
C SER A 345 -15.53 -33.37 -14.56
N GLN A 346 -16.31 -33.03 -13.52
CA GLN A 346 -17.24 -33.93 -12.83
C GLN A 346 -16.58 -35.20 -12.26
N ILE A 347 -15.33 -35.07 -11.83
CA ILE A 347 -14.54 -36.13 -11.20
C ILE A 347 -14.46 -35.82 -9.71
N TYR A 348 -14.69 -36.83 -8.87
CA TYR A 348 -14.69 -36.67 -7.43
C TYR A 348 -13.40 -37.22 -6.83
N LEU A 349 -13.06 -36.75 -5.65
CA LEU A 349 -11.89 -37.25 -4.91
C LEU A 349 -12.03 -38.74 -4.53
N SER A 350 -13.26 -39.26 -4.46
CA SER A 350 -13.56 -40.68 -4.23
C SER A 350 -13.16 -41.58 -5.40
N ASP A 351 -13.01 -41.02 -6.61
CA ASP A 351 -12.61 -41.79 -7.80
C ASP A 351 -11.10 -42.09 -7.80
N TYR A 352 -10.33 -41.38 -6.97
CA TYR A 352 -8.91 -41.63 -6.76
C TYR A 352 -8.70 -42.61 -5.61
N PRO A 353 -7.96 -43.71 -5.82
CA PRO A 353 -7.52 -44.59 -4.75
C PRO A 353 -6.74 -43.83 -3.67
N LEU A 354 -6.80 -44.30 -2.42
CA LEU A 354 -6.10 -43.65 -1.30
C LEU A 354 -4.57 -43.66 -1.46
N PHE A 355 -4.03 -44.68 -2.13
CA PHE A 355 -2.60 -44.78 -2.40
C PHE A 355 -2.16 -43.92 -3.60
N ASP A 356 -3.11 -43.35 -4.36
CA ASP A 356 -2.77 -42.49 -5.50
C ASP A 356 -2.27 -41.13 -5.04
N THR A 357 -1.04 -40.80 -5.42
CA THR A 357 -0.38 -39.54 -5.08
C THR A 357 -1.08 -38.31 -5.68
N GLN A 358 -1.80 -38.44 -6.81
CA GLN A 358 -2.52 -37.33 -7.43
C GLN A 358 -3.56 -36.73 -6.49
N ARG A 359 -4.22 -37.57 -5.68
CA ARG A 359 -5.16 -37.14 -4.63
C ARG A 359 -4.51 -36.16 -3.66
N ASN A 360 -3.31 -36.50 -3.18
CA ASN A 360 -2.56 -35.66 -2.23
C ASN A 360 -2.06 -34.38 -2.89
N VAL A 361 -1.63 -34.44 -4.15
CA VAL A 361 -1.21 -33.26 -4.92
C VAL A 361 -2.34 -32.24 -5.04
N ILE A 362 -3.56 -32.68 -5.37
CA ILE A 362 -4.72 -31.79 -5.48
C ILE A 362 -4.99 -31.07 -4.15
N LEU A 363 -5.00 -31.81 -3.03
CA LEU A 363 -5.23 -31.24 -1.70
C LEU A 363 -4.11 -30.26 -1.29
N LEU A 364 -2.85 -30.62 -1.58
CA LEU A 364 -1.70 -29.79 -1.26
C LEU A 364 -1.68 -28.50 -2.09
N ASN A 365 -2.06 -28.57 -3.36
CA ASN A 365 -2.23 -27.39 -4.21
C ASN A 365 -3.33 -26.46 -3.70
N GLN A 366 -4.47 -26.99 -3.21
CA GLN A 366 -5.48 -26.16 -2.57
C GLN A 366 -4.95 -25.49 -1.30
N SER A 367 -4.26 -26.23 -0.44
CA SER A 367 -3.65 -25.67 0.77
C SER A 367 -2.69 -24.52 0.44
N ARG A 368 -1.86 -24.67 -0.61
CA ARG A 368 -0.98 -23.60 -1.09
C ARG A 368 -1.74 -22.37 -1.55
N VAL A 369 -2.82 -22.54 -2.33
CA VAL A 369 -3.66 -21.43 -2.77
C VAL A 369 -4.30 -20.70 -1.59
N CYS A 370 -4.81 -21.45 -0.61
CA CYS A 370 -5.37 -20.86 0.62
C CYS A 370 -4.33 -20.08 1.42
N GLN A 371 -3.12 -20.62 1.59
CA GLN A 371 -2.02 -19.93 2.27
C GLN A 371 -1.64 -18.62 1.56
N GLN A 372 -1.58 -18.62 0.22
CA GLN A 372 -1.28 -17.43 -0.55
C GLN A 372 -2.37 -16.34 -0.37
N ILE A 373 -3.65 -16.71 -0.41
CA ILE A 373 -4.76 -15.78 -0.17
C ILE A 373 -4.71 -15.22 1.26
N LEU A 374 -4.36 -16.04 2.24
CA LEU A 374 -4.23 -15.59 3.62
C LEU A 374 -3.09 -14.58 3.78
N ASN A 375 -1.93 -14.86 3.19
CA ASN A 375 -0.77 -13.98 3.24
C ASN A 375 -1.05 -12.62 2.60
N THR A 376 -1.69 -12.59 1.42
CA THR A 376 -2.05 -11.32 0.75
C THR A 376 -3.05 -10.51 1.57
N LYS A 377 -4.03 -11.17 2.21
CA LYS A 377 -4.95 -10.50 3.13
C LYS A 377 -4.24 -9.93 4.36
N LEU A 378 -3.27 -10.66 4.91
CA LEU A 378 -2.46 -10.21 6.03
C LEU A 378 -1.65 -8.96 5.65
N GLU A 379 -0.98 -8.97 4.49
CA GLU A 379 -0.27 -7.80 3.97
C GLU A 379 -1.19 -6.59 3.80
N GLN A 380 -2.39 -6.77 3.25
CA GLN A 380 -3.38 -5.70 3.13
C GLN A 380 -3.79 -5.13 4.49
N THR A 381 -4.03 -5.99 5.49
CA THR A 381 -4.39 -5.53 6.85
C THR A 381 -3.26 -4.77 7.52
N VAL A 382 -2.01 -5.23 7.39
CA VAL A 382 -0.83 -4.55 7.92
C VAL A 382 -0.68 -3.17 7.28
N ASN A 383 -0.87 -3.06 5.96
CA ASN A 383 -0.80 -1.79 5.26
C ASN A 383 -1.90 -0.82 5.68
N ASN A 384 -3.13 -1.30 5.90
CA ASN A 384 -4.23 -0.46 6.39
C ASN A 384 -3.96 0.02 7.82
N LEU A 385 -3.45 -0.84 8.70
CA LEU A 385 -3.08 -0.45 10.07
C LEU A 385 -2.00 0.62 10.09
N LYS A 386 -0.99 0.52 9.20
CA LYS A 386 0.04 1.56 9.06
C LYS A 386 -0.56 2.92 8.67
N LYS A 387 -1.49 2.94 7.71
CA LYS A 387 -2.17 4.19 7.30
C LYS A 387 -2.97 4.82 8.44
N ILE A 388 -3.73 4.00 9.16
CA ILE A 388 -4.51 4.47 10.32
C ILE A 388 -3.56 5.01 11.41
N ALA A 389 -2.42 4.36 11.64
CA ALA A 389 -1.42 4.83 12.61
C ALA A 389 -0.85 6.20 12.21
N THR A 390 -0.49 6.40 10.94
CA THR A 390 0.01 7.71 10.46
C THR A 390 -1.05 8.80 10.55
N GLU A 391 -2.30 8.50 10.18
CA GLU A 391 -3.42 9.45 10.31
C GLU A 391 -3.68 9.83 11.77
N LEU A 392 -3.56 8.86 12.70
CA LEU A 392 -3.68 9.13 14.13
C LEU A 392 -2.54 10.01 14.66
N GLU A 393 -1.32 9.84 14.17
CA GLU A 393 -0.20 10.71 14.53
C GLU A 393 -0.42 12.14 14.03
N ASP A 394 -0.88 12.33 12.81
CA ASP A 394 -1.23 13.64 12.24
C ASP A 394 -2.39 14.32 13.00
N LEU A 395 -3.40 13.56 13.40
CA LEU A 395 -4.50 14.08 14.21
C LEU A 395 -4.01 14.45 15.61
N LYS A 396 -3.11 13.66 16.19
CA LYS A 396 -2.52 13.93 17.51
C LYS A 396 -1.66 15.19 17.48
N THR A 397 -0.84 15.40 16.45
CA THR A 397 -0.04 16.63 16.31
C THR A 397 -0.93 17.85 16.16
N LYS A 398 -1.93 17.82 15.29
CA LYS A 398 -2.92 18.91 15.15
C LYS A 398 -3.65 19.22 16.46
N THR A 399 -4.06 18.19 17.19
CA THR A 399 -4.74 18.36 18.48
C THR A 399 -3.80 18.98 19.52
N ASN A 400 -2.53 18.57 19.54
CA ASN A 400 -1.53 19.17 20.42
C ASN A 400 -1.30 20.65 20.09
N THR A 401 -1.15 21.01 18.81
CA THR A 401 -0.99 22.42 18.39
C THR A 401 -2.13 23.28 18.93
N ILE A 402 -3.39 22.86 18.72
CA ILE A 402 -4.57 23.58 19.21
C ILE A 402 -4.58 23.69 20.74
N LEU A 403 -4.12 22.67 21.46
CA LEU A 403 -4.04 22.70 22.92
C LEU A 403 -3.04 23.75 23.40
N TYR A 404 -1.84 23.79 22.81
CA TYR A 404 -0.79 24.75 23.18
C TYR A 404 -1.12 26.18 22.71
N ASP A 405 -1.92 26.36 21.66
CA ASP A 405 -2.39 27.68 21.21
C ASP A 405 -3.46 28.27 22.15
N THR A 406 -4.26 27.41 22.80
CA THR A 406 -5.39 27.85 23.63
C THR A 406 -5.04 28.05 25.10
N ILE A 407 -4.02 27.37 25.60
CA ILE A 407 -3.66 27.32 27.01
C ILE A 407 -2.13 27.43 27.13
N PRO A 408 -1.58 28.15 28.14
CA PRO A 408 -0.14 28.24 28.32
C PRO A 408 0.55 26.88 28.44
N CYS A 409 1.75 26.75 27.86
CA CYS A 409 2.45 25.47 27.69
C CYS A 409 2.57 24.63 28.96
N GLN A 410 2.93 25.26 30.09
CA GLN A 410 3.07 24.57 31.39
C GLN A 410 1.77 23.89 31.83
N ILE A 411 0.64 24.54 31.55
CA ILE A 411 -0.69 24.06 31.92
C ILE A 411 -1.15 23.01 30.92
N ALA A 412 -0.88 23.20 29.63
CA ALA A 412 -1.17 22.23 28.59
C ALA A 412 -0.43 20.89 28.83
N ASP A 413 0.84 20.94 29.25
CA ASP A 413 1.63 19.75 29.61
C ASP A 413 1.08 19.06 30.86
N ALA A 414 0.73 19.82 31.89
CA ALA A 414 0.10 19.28 33.09
C ALA A 414 -1.24 18.58 32.78
N LEU A 415 -2.08 19.18 31.93
CA LEU A 415 -3.34 18.58 31.47
C LEU A 415 -3.13 17.31 30.65
N LYS A 416 -2.12 17.30 29.78
CA LYS A 416 -1.74 16.13 28.97
C LYS A 416 -1.29 14.96 29.83
N ASP A 417 -0.55 15.25 30.90
CA ASP A 417 -0.11 14.28 31.91
C ASP A 417 -1.22 13.89 32.90
N LYS A 418 -2.43 14.45 32.75
CA LYS A 418 -3.56 14.32 33.70
C LYS A 418 -3.21 14.73 35.13
N ARG A 419 -2.24 15.62 35.29
CA ARG A 419 -1.90 16.22 36.57
C ARG A 419 -2.94 17.30 36.92
N PRO A 420 -3.44 17.35 38.17
CA PRO A 420 -4.32 18.44 38.57
C PRO A 420 -3.55 19.76 38.53
N VAL A 421 -4.15 20.78 37.90
CA VAL A 421 -3.60 22.14 37.88
C VAL A 421 -4.36 22.95 38.92
N GLU A 422 -3.72 23.22 40.04
CA GLU A 422 -4.30 24.04 41.12
C GLU A 422 -4.22 25.52 40.78
N ALA A 423 -5.10 26.32 41.40
CA ALA A 423 -5.05 27.77 41.28
C ALA A 423 -3.80 28.30 41.99
N LYS A 424 -3.05 29.17 41.32
CA LYS A 424 -1.84 29.79 41.86
C LYS A 424 -2.08 31.28 42.12
N GLU A 425 -1.65 31.74 43.29
CA GLU A 425 -1.61 33.15 43.62
C GLU A 425 -0.31 33.78 43.11
N PHE A 426 -0.44 34.92 42.44
CA PHE A 426 0.67 35.73 41.95
C PHE A 426 0.68 37.05 42.71
N ALA A 427 1.81 37.35 43.37
CA ALA A 427 1.93 38.55 44.21
C ALA A 427 1.82 39.84 43.39
N GLU A 428 2.38 39.85 42.18
CA GLU A 428 2.35 40.99 41.27
C GLU A 428 2.11 40.51 39.84
N ALA A 429 1.02 40.99 39.24
CA ALA A 429 0.74 40.86 37.83
C ALA A 429 0.22 42.19 37.29
N THR A 430 0.54 42.50 36.05
CA THR A 430 -0.04 43.66 35.36
C THR A 430 -1.15 43.20 34.45
N CYS A 431 -2.30 43.87 34.53
CA CYS A 431 -3.48 43.63 33.72
C CYS A 431 -3.69 44.80 32.76
N LEU A 432 -3.97 44.49 31.49
CA LEU A 432 -4.38 45.44 30.47
C LEU A 432 -5.77 45.04 29.96
N LEU A 433 -6.73 45.93 30.11
CA LEU A 433 -8.02 45.82 29.41
C LEU A 433 -8.11 46.93 28.38
N CYS A 434 -8.58 46.60 27.19
CA CYS A 434 -8.90 47.58 26.17
C CYS A 434 -10.26 47.32 25.51
N ASP A 435 -10.95 48.38 25.13
CA ASP A 435 -12.22 48.32 24.42
C ASP A 435 -12.33 49.38 23.30
N VAL A 436 -13.25 49.16 22.37
CA VAL A 436 -13.56 50.10 21.29
C VAL A 436 -14.76 50.96 21.73
N PRO A 437 -14.58 52.24 22.09
CA PRO A 437 -15.63 53.07 22.71
C PRO A 437 -16.87 53.26 21.84
N TYR A 438 -16.70 53.30 20.51
CA TYR A 438 -17.77 53.56 19.55
C TYR A 438 -18.29 52.28 18.88
N PHE A 439 -18.01 51.11 19.44
CA PHE A 439 -18.37 49.82 18.84
C PHE A 439 -19.87 49.68 18.54
N ASN A 440 -20.74 50.21 19.41
CA ASN A 440 -22.20 50.21 19.19
C ASN A 440 -22.59 50.95 17.90
N ILE A 441 -21.93 52.06 17.58
CA ILE A 441 -22.18 52.83 16.35
C ILE A 441 -21.74 52.00 15.14
N ILE A 442 -20.56 51.38 15.22
CA ILE A 442 -20.01 50.52 14.17
C ILE A 442 -20.96 49.33 13.91
N ASN A 443 -21.43 48.66 14.96
CA ASN A 443 -22.32 47.51 14.86
C ASN A 443 -23.71 47.86 14.29
N ASN A 444 -24.17 49.11 14.48
CA ASN A 444 -25.44 49.58 13.93
C ASN A 444 -25.34 49.99 12.45
N ILE A 445 -24.18 50.48 12.00
CA ILE A 445 -23.98 51.02 10.64
C ILE A 445 -23.44 49.96 9.67
N CYS A 446 -22.47 49.16 10.12
CA CYS A 446 -21.79 48.16 9.29
C CYS A 446 -22.55 46.84 9.27
N SER A 447 -22.36 46.05 8.21
CA SER A 447 -22.93 44.70 8.16
C SER A 447 -22.19 43.76 9.13
N PRO A 448 -22.86 42.73 9.69
CA PRO A 448 -22.21 41.79 10.61
C PRO A 448 -20.96 41.11 10.03
N LYS A 449 -20.94 40.86 8.71
CA LYS A 449 -19.78 40.27 8.03
C LYS A 449 -18.58 41.21 8.03
N GLU A 450 -18.80 42.50 7.79
CA GLU A 450 -17.74 43.53 7.82
C GLU A 450 -17.20 43.74 9.23
N VAL A 451 -18.07 43.76 10.24
CA VAL A 451 -17.66 43.87 11.64
C VAL A 451 -16.80 42.67 12.06
N ILE A 452 -17.20 41.45 11.70
CA ILE A 452 -16.41 40.23 11.99
C ILE A 452 -15.05 40.29 11.29
N GLY A 453 -15.00 40.70 10.03
CA GLY A 453 -13.74 40.86 9.29
C GLY A 453 -12.81 41.86 9.98
N LEU A 454 -13.32 43.05 10.28
CA LEU A 454 -12.57 44.11 10.97
C LEU A 454 -12.02 43.66 12.33
N MET A 455 -12.85 43.01 13.16
CA MET A 455 -12.41 42.51 14.46
C MET A 455 -11.39 41.37 14.34
N THR A 456 -11.50 40.53 13.31
CA THR A 456 -10.53 39.47 13.04
C THR A 456 -9.16 40.07 12.71
N ASP A 457 -9.12 41.08 11.85
CA ASP A 457 -7.87 41.75 11.47
C ASP A 457 -7.23 42.45 12.68
N ILE A 458 -8.02 43.16 13.48
CA ILE A 458 -7.55 43.80 14.72
C ILE A 458 -6.98 42.75 15.69
N PHE A 459 -7.72 41.68 15.97
CA PHE A 459 -7.25 40.66 16.91
C PHE A 459 -6.00 39.91 16.43
N ASN A 460 -5.85 39.69 15.12
CA ASN A 460 -4.62 39.11 14.56
C ASN A 460 -3.40 40.02 14.81
N THR A 461 -3.56 41.34 14.66
CA THR A 461 -2.47 42.28 15.00
C THR A 461 -2.18 42.31 16.50
N TYR A 462 -3.20 42.19 17.34
CA TYR A 462 -3.03 42.15 18.79
C TYR A 462 -2.25 40.91 19.21
N GLU A 463 -2.62 39.73 18.68
CA GLU A 463 -1.97 38.47 19.02
C GLU A 463 -0.49 38.48 18.62
N SER A 464 -0.16 39.07 17.47
CA SER A 464 1.23 39.24 17.02
C SER A 464 2.06 40.09 18.00
N LEU A 465 1.49 41.18 18.50
CA LEU A 465 2.15 42.05 19.49
C LEU A 465 2.22 41.41 20.89
N VAL A 466 1.19 40.65 21.28
CA VAL A 466 1.15 39.92 22.56
C VAL A 466 2.29 38.90 22.65
N LEU A 467 2.55 38.19 21.56
CA LEU A 467 3.67 37.24 21.45
C LEU A 467 5.03 37.94 21.56
N LEU A 468 5.20 39.14 20.99
CA LEU A 468 6.45 39.89 21.03
C LEU A 468 6.86 40.29 22.47
N TYR A 469 5.89 40.61 23.32
CA TYR A 469 6.12 41.11 24.68
C TYR A 469 5.95 40.06 25.79
N ASP A 470 5.89 38.78 25.42
CA ASP A 470 5.69 37.66 26.35
C ASP A 470 4.50 37.91 27.30
N CYS A 471 3.40 38.40 26.71
CA CYS A 471 2.14 38.64 27.41
C CYS A 471 1.17 37.49 27.11
N HIS A 472 0.20 37.28 27.99
CA HIS A 472 -0.81 36.24 27.81
C HIS A 472 -2.20 36.84 27.62
N LYS A 473 -2.86 36.45 26.52
CA LYS A 473 -4.27 36.72 26.27
C LYS A 473 -5.12 35.87 27.23
N ILE A 474 -5.99 36.53 28.00
CA ILE A 474 -6.84 35.86 28.99
C ILE A 474 -8.24 35.64 28.42
N VAL A 475 -8.89 36.73 28.01
CA VAL A 475 -10.24 36.69 27.42
C VAL A 475 -10.35 37.77 26.35
N SER A 476 -11.07 37.46 25.28
CA SER A 476 -11.59 38.45 24.32
C SER A 476 -13.10 38.29 24.24
N PHE A 477 -13.84 39.38 24.38
CA PHE A 477 -15.30 39.37 24.29
C PHE A 477 -15.77 40.58 23.47
N MET A 478 -16.37 40.31 22.30
CA MET A 478 -16.86 41.33 21.38
C MET A 478 -15.80 42.40 21.08
N ASP A 479 -15.93 43.58 21.66
CA ASP A 479 -15.08 44.75 21.49
C ASP A 479 -13.96 44.86 22.55
N THR A 480 -13.99 44.02 23.57
CA THR A 480 -13.09 44.05 24.72
C THR A 480 -12.01 42.97 24.61
N TYR A 481 -10.78 43.35 24.91
CA TYR A 481 -9.63 42.45 24.90
C TYR A 481 -8.85 42.56 26.23
N PHE A 482 -8.61 41.43 26.88
CA PHE A 482 -7.99 41.33 28.20
C PHE A 482 -6.69 40.53 28.14
N ILE A 483 -5.60 41.20 28.54
CA ILE A 483 -4.23 40.70 28.52
C ILE A 483 -3.64 40.80 29.94
N ALA A 484 -2.82 39.84 30.33
CA ALA A 484 -2.04 39.90 31.55
C ALA A 484 -0.57 39.54 31.29
N SER A 485 0.31 40.09 32.12
CA SER A 485 1.75 39.77 32.12
C SER A 485 2.19 39.53 33.57
N GLY A 486 3.21 38.67 33.74
CA GLY A 486 3.59 38.10 35.04
C GLY A 486 2.79 36.84 35.42
N VAL A 487 1.99 36.31 34.48
CA VAL A 487 1.12 35.14 34.64
C VAL A 487 1.06 34.41 33.29
N PRO A 488 1.24 33.07 33.22
CA PRO A 488 1.43 32.11 34.31
C PRO A 488 2.86 32.11 34.88
N ASN A 489 3.81 32.72 34.18
CA ASN A 489 5.19 32.86 34.64
C ASN A 489 5.42 34.24 35.22
N GLU A 490 5.99 34.28 36.42
CA GLU A 490 6.40 35.54 37.06
C GLU A 490 7.50 36.19 36.23
N ASN A 491 7.30 37.45 35.84
CA ASN A 491 8.24 38.21 35.02
C ASN A 491 8.45 39.58 35.67
N PRO A 492 9.67 39.95 36.12
CA PRO A 492 9.90 41.24 36.76
C PRO A 492 9.58 42.43 35.86
N ASN A 493 9.63 42.27 34.54
CA ASN A 493 9.35 43.34 33.58
C ASN A 493 7.88 43.38 33.14
N HIS A 494 6.97 42.67 33.84
CA HIS A 494 5.55 42.55 33.47
C HIS A 494 4.87 43.90 33.19
N ALA A 495 5.17 44.93 33.99
CA ALA A 495 4.56 46.25 33.86
C ALA A 495 5.11 47.05 32.66
N SER A 496 6.43 46.97 32.41
CA SER A 496 7.06 47.64 31.26
C SER A 496 6.63 46.99 29.94
N ASN A 497 6.56 45.65 29.90
CA ASN A 497 6.07 44.91 28.74
C ASN A 497 4.64 45.31 28.37
N ILE A 498 3.75 45.41 29.35
CA ILE A 498 2.36 45.82 29.10
C ILE A 498 2.24 47.29 28.67
N MET A 499 3.03 48.21 29.23
CA MET A 499 3.01 49.61 28.79
C MET A 499 3.52 49.77 27.35
N ASN A 500 4.55 49.02 26.96
CA ASN A 500 5.01 48.97 25.57
C ASN A 500 3.96 48.37 24.64
N LEU A 501 3.36 47.25 25.05
CA LEU A 501 2.26 46.62 24.33
C LEU A 501 1.09 47.59 24.13
N ALA A 502 0.69 48.35 25.16
CA ALA A 502 -0.39 49.33 25.08
C ALA A 502 -0.12 50.42 24.04
N LEU A 503 1.11 50.93 23.97
CA LEU A 503 1.53 51.91 22.95
C LEU A 503 1.49 51.29 21.54
N GLY A 504 1.98 50.06 21.39
CA GLY A 504 1.94 49.33 20.11
C GLY A 504 0.52 49.05 19.62
N LEU A 505 -0.37 48.63 20.53
CA LEU A 505 -1.79 48.41 20.24
C LEU A 505 -2.47 49.70 19.79
N LEU A 506 -2.27 50.81 20.51
CA LEU A 506 -2.85 52.11 20.15
C LEU A 506 -2.42 52.56 18.75
N TRP A 507 -1.16 52.31 18.37
CA TRP A 507 -0.64 52.64 17.04
C TRP A 507 -1.24 51.78 15.93
N GLN A 508 -1.21 50.45 16.10
CA GLN A 508 -1.70 49.51 15.09
C GLN A 508 -3.19 49.74 14.80
N VAL A 509 -4.00 49.97 15.83
CA VAL A 509 -5.44 50.20 15.68
C VAL A 509 -5.76 51.44 14.84
N LYS A 510 -4.97 52.50 14.97
CA LYS A 510 -5.14 53.73 14.18
C LYS A 510 -4.91 53.54 12.68
N GLN A 511 -4.28 52.43 12.26
CA GLN A 511 -4.10 52.11 10.85
C GLN A 511 -5.36 51.50 10.23
N PHE A 512 -6.24 50.92 11.05
CA PHE A 512 -7.50 50.35 10.59
C PHE A 512 -8.58 51.43 10.51
N THR A 513 -9.27 51.47 9.37
CA THR A 513 -10.43 52.34 9.14
C THR A 513 -11.72 51.54 9.17
N VAL A 514 -12.76 52.07 9.81
CA VAL A 514 -14.07 51.44 9.83
C VAL A 514 -14.70 51.48 8.43
N PRO A 515 -15.17 50.34 7.89
CA PRO A 515 -15.87 50.31 6.61
C PRO A 515 -17.07 51.26 6.61
N ILE A 516 -17.37 51.93 5.49
CA ILE A 516 -18.48 52.88 5.31
C ILE A 516 -18.27 54.22 6.03
N ILE A 517 -17.82 54.20 7.29
CA ILE A 517 -17.59 55.41 8.10
C ILE A 517 -16.27 56.11 7.70
N ASN A 518 -15.28 55.35 7.20
CA ASN A 518 -13.95 55.83 6.79
C ASN A 518 -13.19 56.62 7.88
N LEU A 519 -13.48 56.33 9.15
CA LEU A 519 -12.76 56.89 10.29
C LEU A 519 -11.81 55.84 10.89
N PRO A 520 -10.63 56.25 11.39
CA PRO A 520 -9.72 55.34 12.08
C PRO A 520 -10.34 54.83 13.37
N ILE A 521 -10.04 53.60 13.76
CA ILE A 521 -10.56 53.04 15.02
C ILE A 521 -9.87 53.70 16.20
N LEU A 522 -10.65 54.01 17.23
CA LEU A 522 -10.13 54.47 18.51
C LEU A 522 -10.20 53.32 19.52
N LEU A 523 -9.19 53.25 20.38
CA LEU A 523 -9.09 52.27 21.46
C LEU A 523 -9.01 53.03 22.79
N ARG A 524 -9.61 52.48 23.84
CA ARG A 524 -9.32 52.90 25.22
C ARG A 524 -8.56 51.78 25.90
N ILE A 525 -7.53 52.12 26.67
CA ILE A 525 -6.71 51.13 27.35
C ILE A 525 -6.57 51.52 28.82
N ALA A 526 -6.79 50.56 29.72
CA ALA A 526 -6.56 50.71 31.14
C ALA A 526 -5.54 49.68 31.64
N ILE A 527 -4.58 50.15 32.44
CA ILE A 527 -3.49 49.34 32.97
C ILE A 527 -3.45 49.43 34.50
N ASN A 528 -3.51 48.27 35.15
CA ASN A 528 -3.38 48.16 36.60
C ASN A 528 -2.38 47.07 36.99
N THR A 529 -1.75 47.20 38.16
CA THR A 529 -0.85 46.17 38.70
C THR A 529 -1.24 45.83 40.12
N GLY A 530 -1.19 44.55 40.46
CA GLY A 530 -1.50 44.06 41.79
C GLY A 530 -1.56 42.53 41.86
N PRO A 531 -1.92 41.97 43.02
CA PRO A 531 -2.01 40.53 43.20
C PRO A 531 -3.20 39.95 42.42
N VAL A 532 -3.02 38.76 41.87
CA VAL A 532 -4.06 38.02 41.14
C VAL A 532 -4.00 36.53 41.44
N VAL A 533 -5.15 35.86 41.35
CA VAL A 533 -5.23 34.40 41.42
C VAL A 533 -5.53 33.88 40.02
N ALA A 534 -4.68 33.03 39.49
CA ALA A 534 -4.86 32.46 38.15
C ALA A 534 -5.03 30.94 38.23
N GLY A 535 -5.91 30.41 37.39
CA GLY A 535 -6.22 28.99 37.39
C GLY A 535 -7.05 28.58 36.18
N ILE A 536 -7.34 27.29 36.12
CA ILE A 536 -8.20 26.70 35.10
C ILE A 536 -9.65 26.70 35.57
N ILE A 537 -10.56 27.11 34.69
CA ILE A 537 -12.00 26.95 34.88
C ILE A 537 -12.56 26.02 33.81
N GLY A 538 -13.38 25.05 34.24
CA GLY A 538 -14.10 24.12 33.37
C GLY A 538 -13.40 22.80 33.13
N SER A 539 -14.17 21.70 33.07
CA SER A 539 -13.67 20.34 32.86
C SER A 539 -13.66 19.92 31.39
N ARG A 540 -14.68 20.34 30.62
CA ARG A 540 -14.83 20.00 29.19
C ARG A 540 -14.30 21.07 28.24
N LYS A 541 -14.52 22.35 28.58
CA LYS A 541 -13.93 23.51 27.90
C LYS A 541 -13.08 24.24 28.93
N VAL A 542 -11.83 23.83 28.99
CA VAL A 542 -10.81 24.37 29.89
C VAL A 542 -10.48 25.78 29.43
N ARG A 543 -10.53 26.75 30.35
CA ARG A 543 -10.11 28.14 30.09
C ARG A 543 -9.15 28.57 31.17
N TYR A 544 -8.06 29.22 30.77
CA TYR A 544 -7.19 29.89 31.72
C TYR A 544 -7.81 31.22 32.13
N CYS A 545 -8.01 31.43 33.42
CA CYS A 545 -8.71 32.60 33.95
C CYS A 545 -7.92 33.24 35.08
N ILE A 546 -8.01 34.55 35.17
CA ILE A 546 -7.41 35.36 36.23
C ILE A 546 -8.53 36.07 36.98
N LEU A 547 -8.52 35.95 38.31
CA LEU A 547 -9.48 36.56 39.22
C LEU A 547 -8.74 37.43 40.24
N GLY A 548 -9.43 38.45 40.74
CA GLY A 548 -8.91 39.29 41.82
C GLY A 548 -9.38 40.74 41.75
N ASN A 549 -9.16 41.47 42.85
CA ASN A 549 -9.54 42.88 42.92
C ASN A 549 -8.79 43.73 41.87
N THR A 550 -7.58 43.34 41.50
CA THR A 550 -6.77 43.97 40.44
C THR A 550 -7.52 44.01 39.10
N VAL A 551 -8.22 42.93 38.73
CA VAL A 551 -9.03 42.85 37.50
C VAL A 551 -10.21 43.82 37.56
N ASN A 552 -10.94 43.84 38.68
CA ASN A 552 -12.09 44.72 38.89
C ASN A 552 -11.70 46.20 38.85
N ILE A 553 -10.58 46.56 39.49
CA ILE A 553 -10.03 47.92 39.44
C ILE A 553 -9.68 48.29 37.99
N THR A 554 -9.05 47.39 37.23
CA THR A 554 -8.71 47.64 35.82
C THR A 554 -9.96 47.91 34.97
N LYS A 555 -11.03 47.14 35.18
CA LYS A 555 -12.33 47.31 34.52
C LYS A 555 -12.97 48.65 34.88
N ALA A 556 -12.93 49.05 36.15
CA ALA A 556 -13.40 50.36 36.59
C ALA A 556 -12.58 51.50 35.95
N LEU A 557 -11.25 51.36 35.89
CA LEU A 557 -10.37 52.33 35.22
C LEU A 557 -10.69 52.49 33.73
N LEU A 558 -11.00 51.40 33.03
CA LEU A 558 -11.39 51.44 31.62
C LEU A 558 -12.67 52.25 31.39
N SER A 559 -13.69 52.07 32.25
CA SER A 559 -14.95 52.80 32.13
C SER A 559 -14.81 54.32 32.27
N HIS A 560 -13.78 54.78 32.98
CA HIS A 560 -13.43 56.20 33.17
C HIS A 560 -12.32 56.69 32.22
N CYS A 561 -11.89 55.85 31.28
CA CYS A 561 -10.88 56.18 30.27
C CYS A 561 -11.50 56.98 29.12
N GLU A 562 -10.76 57.95 28.62
CA GLU A 562 -11.14 58.72 27.44
C GLU A 562 -10.76 57.97 26.14
N PRO A 563 -11.55 58.09 25.07
CA PRO A 563 -11.23 57.53 23.75
C PRO A 563 -9.83 57.93 23.26
N GLY A 564 -9.06 56.96 22.76
CA GLY A 564 -7.72 57.22 22.21
C GLY A 564 -6.63 57.49 23.25
N LYS A 565 -6.92 57.30 24.55
CA LYS A 565 -5.96 57.48 25.65
C LYS A 565 -5.68 56.17 26.37
N ILE A 566 -4.52 56.11 27.01
CA ILE A 566 -4.07 55.00 27.85
C ILE A 566 -4.02 55.47 29.30
N VAL A 567 -4.84 54.88 30.16
CA VAL A 567 -4.88 55.17 31.60
C VAL A 567 -4.05 54.14 32.38
N VAL A 568 -3.16 54.63 33.22
CA VAL A 568 -2.25 53.83 34.04
C VAL A 568 -2.49 54.13 35.51
N SER A 569 -2.72 53.09 36.30
CA SER A 569 -2.82 53.21 37.76
C SER A 569 -1.48 53.62 38.39
N ASN A 570 -1.54 54.25 39.57
CA ASN A 570 -0.35 54.53 40.36
C ASN A 570 0.45 53.25 40.71
N ALA A 571 -0.23 52.12 40.92
CA ALA A 571 0.42 50.84 41.21
C ALA A 571 1.29 50.37 40.03
N ALA A 572 0.77 50.44 38.80
CA ALA A 572 1.53 50.08 37.60
C ALA A 572 2.73 51.01 37.37
N ARG A 573 2.55 52.32 37.61
CA ARG A 573 3.66 53.29 37.55
C ARG A 573 4.77 52.95 38.54
N LEU A 574 4.43 52.70 39.80
CA LEU A 574 5.40 52.36 40.85
C LEU A 574 6.13 51.05 40.54
N SER A 575 5.42 50.06 39.98
CA SER A 575 6.01 48.79 39.56
C SER A 575 7.09 48.98 38.50
N VAL A 576 6.85 49.85 37.50
CA VAL A 576 7.86 50.17 36.48
C VAL A 576 9.02 50.95 37.07
N MET A 577 8.74 51.96 37.91
CA MET A 577 9.78 52.77 38.53
C MET A 577 10.72 51.95 39.42
N ARG A 578 10.20 50.93 40.10
CA ARG A 578 10.99 50.04 40.94
C ARG A 578 11.96 49.18 40.14
N ASN A 579 11.55 48.69 38.97
CA ASN A 579 12.30 47.68 38.23
C ASN A 579 13.16 48.28 37.11
N ASN A 580 12.67 49.30 36.39
CA ASN A 580 13.33 49.85 35.21
C ASN A 580 13.59 51.38 35.27
N GLY A 581 13.25 52.03 36.39
CA GLY A 581 13.39 53.48 36.51
C GLY A 581 12.35 54.26 35.70
N ASN A 582 12.70 55.47 35.23
CA ASN A 582 11.76 56.38 34.57
C ASN A 582 11.77 56.21 33.04
N GLU A 583 11.25 55.09 32.55
CA GLU A 583 11.23 54.78 31.10
C GLU A 583 10.09 55.47 30.33
N PHE A 584 9.04 55.94 31.02
CA PHE A 584 7.81 56.41 30.37
C PHE A 584 7.43 57.83 30.77
N SER A 585 6.89 58.59 29.82
CA SER A 585 6.27 59.90 30.06
C SER A 585 4.83 59.72 30.52
N LEU A 586 4.56 60.08 31.77
CA LEU A 586 3.26 59.92 32.43
C LEU A 586 2.71 61.27 32.92
N GLN A 587 1.54 61.68 32.43
CA GLN A 587 0.86 62.90 32.86
C GLN A 587 -0.20 62.59 33.92
N ILE A 588 -0.26 63.35 35.02
CA ILE A 588 -1.27 63.13 36.07
C ILE A 588 -2.66 63.56 35.56
N LYS A 589 -3.63 62.64 35.60
CA LYS A 589 -5.06 62.94 35.30
C LYS A 589 -5.82 63.35 36.57
N GLY A 590 -5.57 62.67 37.69
CA GLY A 590 -6.25 62.90 38.96
C GLY A 590 -6.65 61.61 39.67
N TYR A 591 -7.67 61.67 40.53
CA TYR A 591 -8.22 60.50 41.21
C TYR A 591 -9.51 60.02 40.53
N VAL A 592 -9.57 58.73 40.24
CA VAL A 592 -10.76 58.07 39.67
C VAL A 592 -11.36 57.13 40.71
N GLN A 593 -12.68 57.16 40.86
CA GLN A 593 -13.40 56.28 41.78
C GLN A 593 -13.40 54.86 41.22
N THR A 594 -12.58 53.97 41.77
CA THR A 594 -12.47 52.57 41.31
C THR A 594 -13.32 51.60 42.13
N CYS A 595 -13.64 51.96 43.37
CA CYS A 595 -14.53 51.22 44.26
C CYS A 595 -15.40 52.22 45.04
N PRO A 596 -16.60 51.84 45.54
CA PRO A 596 -17.46 52.78 46.29
C PRO A 596 -16.80 53.41 47.52
N LYS A 597 -15.68 52.85 48.03
CA LYS A 597 -14.93 53.37 49.19
C LYS A 597 -13.51 53.86 48.88
N ASN A 598 -12.96 53.60 47.69
CA ASN A 598 -11.56 53.91 47.35
C ASN A 598 -11.43 54.61 45.99
N ALA A 599 -10.59 55.63 45.93
CA ALA A 599 -10.19 56.30 44.70
C ALA A 599 -8.73 56.00 44.37
N THR A 600 -8.44 55.71 43.09
CA THR A 600 -7.10 55.40 42.61
C THR A 600 -6.53 56.58 41.83
N CYS A 601 -5.30 56.98 42.13
CA CYS A 601 -4.60 58.00 41.33
C CYS A 601 -4.18 57.41 39.98
N VAL A 602 -4.47 58.14 38.91
CA VAL A 602 -4.30 57.70 37.53
C VAL A 602 -3.46 58.67 36.72
N TYR A 603 -2.74 58.10 35.76
CA TYR A 603 -1.83 58.79 34.86
C TYR A 603 -2.19 58.47 33.40
N TYR A 604 -1.95 59.40 32.49
CA TYR A 604 -1.95 59.15 31.06
C TYR A 604 -0.57 58.74 30.58
N LEU A 605 -0.49 57.64 29.83
CA LEU A 605 0.73 57.22 29.17
C LEU A 605 0.85 57.87 27.79
N GLU A 606 1.86 58.71 27.61
CA GLU A 606 2.05 59.49 26.37
C GLU A 606 3.10 58.88 25.43
N LYS A 607 4.26 58.49 25.98
CA LYS A 607 5.39 57.97 25.21
C LYS A 607 6.35 57.13 26.06
N ASN A 608 7.07 56.23 25.41
CA ASN A 608 8.30 55.65 25.95
C ASN A 608 9.48 56.60 25.63
N LEU A 609 10.34 56.85 26.61
CA LEU A 609 11.51 57.73 26.48
C LEU A 609 12.71 57.01 25.84
N ASN A 610 12.75 55.69 25.93
CA ASN A 610 13.88 54.85 25.51
C ASN A 610 13.64 54.14 24.16
N LYS A 611 12.40 54.01 23.70
CA LYS A 611 12.03 53.27 22.48
C LYS A 611 11.14 54.08 21.54
N SER A 612 11.42 54.00 20.23
CA SER A 612 10.50 54.52 19.21
C SER A 612 9.28 53.60 19.05
N ILE A 613 8.20 54.09 18.44
CA ILE A 613 7.01 53.28 18.16
C ILE A 613 7.33 52.12 17.19
N TYR A 614 8.25 52.35 16.26
CA TYR A 614 8.67 51.34 15.29
C TYR A 614 9.45 50.22 15.97
N ASP A 615 10.32 50.56 16.93
CA ASP A 615 10.99 49.55 17.79
C ASP A 615 9.97 48.77 18.63
N ILE A 616 8.91 49.43 19.09
CA ILE A 616 7.87 48.79 19.89
C ILE A 616 7.10 47.73 19.09
N ILE A 617 6.95 47.94 17.78
CA ILE A 617 6.17 47.06 16.90
C ILE A 617 7.06 46.05 16.16
N ASN A 618 8.39 46.21 16.24
CA ASN A 618 9.36 45.39 15.53
C ASN A 618 9.15 45.41 14.00
N SER A 619 8.99 46.62 13.44
CA SER A 619 8.83 46.87 12.00
C SER A 619 10.10 47.50 11.41
N GLU A 620 10.59 46.97 10.28
CA GLU A 620 11.86 47.37 9.64
C GLU A 620 11.76 48.61 8.71
N GLU A 621 10.60 49.27 8.60
CA GLU A 621 10.46 50.43 7.72
C GLU A 621 11.04 51.72 8.35
N GLU A 622 12.15 52.18 7.74
CA GLU A 622 12.81 53.50 7.85
C GLU A 622 13.56 53.87 9.15
N ALA A 623 14.56 53.05 9.53
CA ALA A 623 15.58 53.43 10.52
C ALA A 623 16.75 54.31 9.98
N ASN A 624 16.64 54.88 8.79
CA ASN A 624 17.78 55.53 8.08
C ASN A 624 17.74 57.06 7.97
N THR A 625 17.11 57.78 8.92
CA THR A 625 17.37 59.23 9.10
C THR A 625 17.46 59.61 10.59
N PRO A 626 18.53 60.33 11.02
CA PRO A 626 18.79 60.62 12.43
C PRO A 626 17.84 61.66 13.07
N GLU A 627 16.91 62.25 12.32
CA GLU A 627 15.94 63.25 12.82
C GLU A 627 14.58 62.66 13.24
N ASN A 628 14.36 61.34 13.09
CA ASN A 628 13.04 60.72 13.30
C ASN A 628 12.81 60.05 14.67
N PHE A 629 13.70 60.25 15.66
CA PHE A 629 13.56 59.68 17.01
C PHE A 629 12.26 60.08 17.76
N HIS A 630 11.44 61.00 17.22
CA HIS A 630 10.25 61.52 17.89
C HIS A 630 8.91 61.47 17.12
N ASN A 631 8.83 61.01 15.86
CA ASN A 631 7.68 61.42 15.02
C ASN A 631 6.48 60.46 14.88
N GLY A 632 6.41 59.36 15.61
CA GLY A 632 5.17 58.54 15.68
C GLY A 632 4.21 59.00 16.80
N TYR A 633 4.74 59.47 17.94
CA TYR A 633 3.93 59.76 19.13
C TYR A 633 3.03 60.99 18.96
N SER A 634 3.40 61.92 18.07
CA SER A 634 2.57 63.07 17.68
C SER A 634 1.25 62.63 17.04
N ARG A 635 1.28 61.58 16.20
CA ARG A 635 0.07 61.01 15.57
C ARG A 635 -0.76 60.19 16.55
N LEU A 636 -0.14 59.51 17.53
CA LEU A 636 -0.88 58.83 18.60
C LEU A 636 -1.72 59.81 19.41
N ASN A 637 -1.15 60.96 19.75
CA ASN A 637 -1.79 61.99 20.58
C ASN A 637 -2.64 63.00 19.80
N SER A 638 -2.83 62.82 18.48
CA SER A 638 -3.68 63.71 17.68
C SER A 638 -5.14 63.69 18.14
N ILE A 639 -5.73 64.88 18.28
CA ILE A 639 -7.12 65.10 18.69
C ILE A 639 -8.08 65.01 17.49
N THR A 640 -7.57 65.12 16.26
CA THR A 640 -8.37 65.13 15.01
C THR A 640 -9.31 63.94 14.89
N ASP A 641 -8.83 62.75 15.26
CA ASP A 641 -9.60 61.50 15.17
C ASP A 641 -10.71 61.47 16.23
N ILE A 642 -10.43 62.03 17.41
CA ILE A 642 -11.37 62.10 18.54
C ILE A 642 -12.53 63.04 18.17
N ASP A 643 -12.23 64.23 17.69
CA ASP A 643 -13.23 65.22 17.27
C ASP A 643 -14.14 64.68 16.16
N ALA A 644 -13.57 63.96 15.19
CA ALA A 644 -14.33 63.35 14.11
C ALA A 644 -15.33 62.31 14.61
N TRP A 645 -14.92 61.47 15.57
CA TRP A 645 -15.80 60.49 16.20
C TRP A 645 -16.85 61.13 17.11
N GLU A 646 -16.51 62.19 17.84
CA GLU A 646 -17.48 62.92 18.66
C GLU A 646 -18.57 63.57 17.80
N LEU A 647 -18.20 64.18 16.67
CA LEU A 647 -19.14 64.73 15.70
C LEU A 647 -20.06 63.64 15.14
N MET A 648 -19.52 62.47 14.82
CA MET A 648 -20.30 61.33 14.35
C MET A 648 -21.29 60.84 15.42
N ASN A 649 -20.83 60.68 16.67
CA ASN A 649 -21.67 60.28 17.79
C ASN A 649 -22.82 61.29 18.05
N LEU A 650 -22.54 62.59 17.97
CA LEU A 650 -23.55 63.64 18.05
C LEU A 650 -24.58 63.54 16.92
N ASN A 651 -24.13 63.26 15.69
CA ASN A 651 -25.03 63.08 14.55
C ASN A 651 -25.90 61.83 14.68
N THR A 652 -25.35 60.71 15.15
CA THR A 652 -26.10 59.48 15.43
C THR A 652 -27.15 59.72 16.53
N LYS A 653 -26.77 60.38 17.63
CA LYS A 653 -27.72 60.73 18.71
C LYS A 653 -28.84 61.67 18.24
N LYS A 654 -28.53 62.63 17.36
CA LYS A 654 -29.55 63.49 16.72
C LYS A 654 -30.50 62.67 15.86
N GLN A 655 -29.99 61.73 15.07
CA GLN A 655 -30.82 60.84 14.26
C GLN A 655 -31.71 59.94 15.13
N GLU A 656 -31.16 59.35 16.20
CA GLU A 656 -31.93 58.55 17.17
C GLU A 656 -33.03 59.38 17.83
N SER A 657 -32.74 60.60 18.26
CA SER A 657 -33.72 61.52 18.83
C SER A 657 -34.83 61.89 17.84
N VAL A 658 -34.51 62.13 16.57
CA VAL A 658 -35.51 62.40 15.51
C VAL A 658 -36.38 61.16 15.24
N ILE A 659 -35.77 59.97 15.20
CA ILE A 659 -36.49 58.70 15.03
C ILE A 659 -37.43 58.45 16.21
N ASP A 660 -36.98 58.69 17.45
CA ASP A 660 -37.79 58.51 18.65
C ASP A 660 -38.91 59.56 18.74
N ALA A 661 -38.68 60.80 18.32
CA ALA A 661 -39.72 61.82 18.19
C ALA A 661 -40.77 61.42 17.14
N LEU A 662 -40.35 60.86 15.99
CA LEU A 662 -41.25 60.34 14.96
C LEU A 662 -42.03 59.12 15.43
N LYS A 663 -41.42 58.20 16.19
CA LYS A 663 -42.10 57.06 16.82
C LYS A 663 -43.12 57.53 17.85
N HIS A 664 -42.79 58.50 18.69
CA HIS A 664 -43.72 59.09 19.66
C HIS A 664 -44.90 59.80 18.97
N HIS A 665 -44.66 60.54 17.87
CA HIS A 665 -45.73 61.12 17.06
C HIS A 665 -46.59 60.06 16.36
N TYR A 666 -46.00 58.97 15.88
CA TYR A 666 -46.73 57.86 15.25
C TYR A 666 -47.66 57.13 16.24
N ILE A 667 -47.22 56.96 17.49
CA ILE A 667 -48.01 56.35 18.57
C ILE A 667 -49.16 57.29 18.99
N LEU A 668 -48.94 58.60 19.09
CA LEU A 668 -49.98 59.58 19.40
C LEU A 668 -51.01 59.75 18.25
N SER A 669 -50.62 59.55 17.00
CA SER A 669 -51.54 59.62 15.84
C SER A 669 -52.42 58.39 15.63
N ASN A 670 -52.16 57.28 16.34
CA ASN A 670 -52.85 56.00 16.17
C ASN A 670 -53.93 55.73 17.23
N SER A 671 -54.86 56.68 17.43
CA SER A 671 -56.22 56.32 17.84
C SER A 671 -57.01 55.90 16.58
N PHE A 672 -56.76 54.69 16.08
CA PHE A 672 -57.34 54.22 14.82
C PHE A 672 -58.83 53.88 14.93
N THR A 673 -59.67 54.58 14.15
CA THR A 673 -60.99 54.08 13.75
C THR A 673 -60.87 53.00 12.66
N SER A 674 -61.73 51.98 12.72
CA SER A 674 -61.84 50.78 11.85
C SER A 674 -61.76 50.99 10.31
N SER A 675 -61.92 52.23 9.82
CA SER A 675 -61.94 52.55 8.38
C SER A 675 -60.55 52.48 7.71
N THR A 676 -59.47 52.74 8.44
CA THR A 676 -58.11 52.83 7.87
C THR A 676 -57.51 51.43 7.60
N PHE A 677 -57.81 50.45 8.44
CA PHE A 677 -57.41 49.05 8.24
C PHE A 677 -58.02 48.43 6.96
N LYS A 678 -59.23 48.84 6.58
CA LYS A 678 -59.87 48.39 5.31
C LYS A 678 -59.14 48.93 4.07
N LYS A 679 -58.55 50.13 4.13
CA LYS A 679 -57.77 50.71 3.02
C LYS A 679 -56.43 50.02 2.84
N ILE A 680 -55.73 49.71 3.94
CA ILE A 680 -54.45 49.00 3.91
C ILE A 680 -54.62 47.57 3.38
N ARG A 681 -55.70 46.87 3.75
CA ARG A 681 -56.01 45.53 3.20
C ARG A 681 -56.30 45.56 1.69
N LYS A 682 -56.96 46.60 1.18
CA LYS A 682 -57.18 46.79 -0.27
C LYS A 682 -55.86 47.08 -1.00
N PHE A 683 -54.99 47.89 -0.41
CA PHE A 683 -53.69 48.22 -1.01
C PHE A 683 -52.76 46.99 -1.08
N LYS A 684 -52.73 46.17 -0.02
CA LYS A 684 -51.94 44.92 0.02
C LYS A 684 -52.44 43.87 -0.99
N LYS A 685 -53.76 43.84 -1.28
CA LYS A 685 -54.32 43.00 -2.35
C LYS A 685 -53.90 43.49 -3.75
N ALA A 686 -53.97 44.80 -4.00
CA ALA A 686 -53.59 45.38 -5.29
C ALA A 686 -52.08 45.24 -5.59
N TRP A 687 -51.24 45.28 -4.55
CA TRP A 687 -49.79 45.12 -4.69
C TRP A 687 -49.39 43.66 -4.99
N ASN A 688 -50.03 42.68 -4.34
CA ASN A 688 -49.80 41.26 -4.59
C ASN A 688 -50.30 40.78 -5.98
N GLU A 689 -51.31 41.43 -6.55
CA GLU A 689 -51.75 41.18 -7.94
C GLU A 689 -50.76 41.74 -8.97
N ARG A 690 -50.04 42.82 -8.65
CA ARG A 690 -48.97 43.36 -9.51
C ARG A 690 -47.69 42.52 -9.49
N ALA A 691 -47.34 41.92 -8.36
CA ALA A 691 -46.16 41.08 -8.23
C ALA A 691 -46.28 39.73 -8.98
N LYS A 692 -47.50 39.21 -9.16
CA LYS A 692 -47.73 37.93 -9.86
C LYS A 692 -47.61 37.96 -11.39
N ASN A 693 -47.58 39.15 -12.01
CA ASN A 693 -47.50 39.29 -13.46
C ASN A 693 -46.07 39.48 -14.00
N ASN A 694 -45.04 39.58 -13.14
CA ASN A 694 -43.66 39.86 -13.57
C ASN A 694 -42.66 38.70 -13.40
N ASP A 695 -43.03 37.57 -12.81
CA ASP A 695 -42.11 36.44 -12.62
C ASP A 695 -42.43 35.29 -13.58
N SER A 696 -41.98 35.43 -14.82
CA SER A 696 -41.74 34.30 -15.72
C SER A 696 -40.26 34.30 -16.14
N LYS A 697 -39.39 33.86 -15.22
CA LYS A 697 -38.16 33.11 -15.48
C LYS A 697 -37.44 32.84 -14.17
N ASP A 698 -36.84 31.66 -14.15
CA ASP A 698 -35.93 31.09 -13.16
C ASP A 698 -36.53 30.35 -11.97
N SER A 699 -36.04 29.11 -11.90
CA SER A 699 -36.47 27.99 -11.10
C SER A 699 -35.47 27.81 -9.96
N GLY A 700 -35.99 27.50 -8.77
CA GLY A 700 -35.17 27.26 -7.58
C GLY A 700 -36.03 27.01 -6.37
N THR A 701 -36.53 25.78 -6.25
CA THR A 701 -37.23 25.28 -5.06
C THR A 701 -36.29 25.24 -3.85
N PHE A 702 -36.60 26.02 -2.81
CA PHE A 702 -36.21 25.72 -1.44
C PHE A 702 -37.41 25.96 -0.51
N THR A 703 -37.82 24.88 0.15
CA THR A 703 -38.87 24.81 1.16
C THR A 703 -38.38 25.36 2.48
N SER A 704 -39.07 26.34 3.07
CA SER A 704 -38.95 26.66 4.50
C SER A 704 -40.32 26.66 5.17
N SER A 705 -40.47 25.73 6.10
CA SER A 705 -41.59 25.60 7.03
C SER A 705 -41.51 26.68 8.11
N SER A 706 -42.58 27.45 8.24
CA SER A 706 -42.86 28.36 9.35
C SER A 706 -43.31 27.59 10.59
N THR A 707 -42.63 27.77 11.72
CA THR A 707 -43.23 27.60 13.05
C THR A 707 -42.81 28.76 13.94
N ASP A 708 -43.82 29.50 14.37
CA ASP A 708 -43.80 30.50 15.43
C ASP A 708 -43.16 29.98 16.71
N LEU A 709 -42.51 30.87 17.46
CA LEU A 709 -42.57 30.92 18.93
C LEU A 709 -41.98 32.25 19.43
N ASN A 710 -42.89 33.14 19.84
CA ASN A 710 -42.64 34.22 20.78
C ASN A 710 -42.13 33.63 22.10
N ASN A 711 -41.02 34.14 22.62
CA ASN A 711 -40.72 34.24 24.05
C ASN A 711 -39.51 35.18 24.24
N SER A 712 -39.79 36.45 24.50
CA SER A 712 -38.82 37.43 24.99
C SER A 712 -38.62 37.20 26.49
N ILE A 713 -37.46 36.67 26.87
CA ILE A 713 -36.99 36.62 28.26
C ILE A 713 -35.95 37.73 28.43
N ASP A 714 -36.11 38.52 29.49
CA ASP A 714 -35.26 39.63 29.91
C ASP A 714 -33.76 39.26 30.04
N GLU A 715 -32.93 39.71 29.10
CA GLU A 715 -31.46 39.54 29.10
C GLU A 715 -30.70 40.67 29.82
N SER A 716 -31.23 41.23 30.91
CA SER A 716 -30.55 42.30 31.68
C SER A 716 -29.87 41.85 32.98
N LYS A 717 -29.81 40.53 33.28
CA LYS A 717 -29.27 40.01 34.56
C LYS A 717 -28.02 39.13 34.47
N VAL A 718 -27.42 38.93 33.30
CA VAL A 718 -26.23 38.04 33.17
C VAL A 718 -24.89 38.76 33.35
N CYS A 719 -24.86 40.10 33.38
CA CYS A 719 -23.60 40.86 33.48
C CYS A 719 -22.95 40.95 34.89
N ASN A 720 -23.47 40.28 35.91
CA ASN A 720 -22.94 40.37 37.30
C ASN A 720 -22.06 39.19 37.74
N ILE A 721 -21.61 38.33 36.83
CA ILE A 721 -20.62 37.27 37.15
C ILE A 721 -19.48 37.31 36.12
N MET A 722 -18.70 38.39 36.14
CA MET A 722 -17.33 38.46 35.58
C MET A 722 -16.52 39.54 36.28
#